data_AF-A0A1B8FT22-F1
#
_entry.id   AF-A0A1B8FT22-F1
#
_cell.length_a   1.000
_cell.length_b   1.000
_cell.length_c   1.000
_cell.angle_alpha   90.00
_cell.angle_beta   90.00
_cell.angle_gamma   90.00
#
_symmetry.space_group_name_H-M   'P 1'
#
loop_
_entity.id
_entity.type
_entity.pdbx_description
1 polymer ?
#
loop_
_entity_poly.entity_id
_entity_poly.type
_entity_poly.pdbx_seq_one_letter_code
_entity_poly.pdbx_strand_id
1 'polypeptide(L)'
;MALTLPRRRTLFEDINKISVTANDAYILELMTELNELNEEATGFRWAAASTQIDQDRVLVNSEAFLLYVGHLKQGQSEGEKSDITFPADFKLLFLRIRLFVLYATPRMPGRARGTPCTYQSLTKIRSGLSFHANRSYRLRSMDAPRAAVLYSTITEVLRFAVTKYSIPLYGNPNTTHVGLSEIAQLIDLDMAQTRCFAVAEQHHLSWCIGRTCAVRPGSLGYNPKDKRRVPQGQFLTWRDVEIFRGTEAGHFTADIKFIVVKTNHQDAEAASKASKPSRSIRCRVMSPNLIDNLVFSVPHRILIIALRRKAIAGIDTLDELLNGEALNIQVCGRWKPSFLDQPILLGSTPRGLEVSDKPASSASLTEYLRERGKQMGYARTITFYSIRRRIATDLTEQVGPDHARRIMGHSAGSKTLEHYYLDDATITDLYAMALGESVNRQAMKETRLLHDLSTTALGAEEVRSIYGTILNEAVAAFIEQDPNAPETGSPREWRNYRRRVSQVVLTSLLRVRSEKLHETITREEATARVQRNASNSLMRAILQTCAAMPTQDPLDEEPPAMLADGGFESHYVESPPEPDIDLSPSSNVIMRFTDETSKPLDHMEVPDASVPYFTCVRLMMELLLIFSNSTPHVQAGGRLPLSTLPLSITARPRHNNQLVCNECHEDEEVDAEHRHRVWKCNAHLQRHLNSDFHSLRNKFLRRLEASHSPSSPWKCPICTQLQHPRAVEYPSSAKVLRHVEQSGQMVHLWGKEHEKLKTEAGYSSTWRHNTNGGVKASVRYERKKRAGGFAERMAVLESYGILYSEDAELAVSQPTPYEHVLSGGPAQLIDSMEVEGVTPIFEVPMNIDMDTADDFLKGCLRDDPSPPNLPSSLLQAMGLEPV
;
A
#
# COMPACT_ATOMS: atom_id res chain seq x y z
N MET A 1 10.50 25.94 -33.66
CA MET A 1 9.74 27.18 -33.90
C MET A 1 8.42 27.09 -33.17
N ALA A 2 8.23 27.87 -32.11
CA ALA A 2 6.95 27.96 -31.42
C ALA A 2 5.95 28.65 -32.37
N LEU A 3 4.83 28.02 -32.66
CA LEU A 3 3.69 28.65 -33.33
C LEU A 3 3.22 29.79 -32.44
N THR A 4 3.67 31.01 -32.73
CA THR A 4 3.10 32.23 -32.18
C THR A 4 1.67 32.31 -32.67
N LEU A 5 0.72 31.97 -31.81
CA LEU A 5 -0.69 32.23 -32.04
C LEU A 5 -0.84 33.72 -32.41
N PRO A 6 -1.54 34.06 -33.51
CA PRO A 6 -1.73 35.45 -33.89
C PRO A 6 -2.35 36.21 -32.71
N ARG A 7 -1.84 37.42 -32.47
CA ARG A 7 -2.31 38.29 -31.38
C ARG A 7 -3.80 38.53 -31.60
N ARG A 8 -4.64 37.97 -30.73
CA ARG A 8 -6.10 38.16 -30.78
C ARG A 8 -6.39 39.67 -30.63
N ARG A 9 -7.35 40.16 -31.41
CA ARG A 9 -7.87 41.53 -31.29
C ARG A 9 -8.40 41.74 -29.88
N THR A 10 -8.34 42.97 -29.41
CA THR A 10 -8.95 43.31 -28.12
C THR A 10 -10.48 43.31 -28.27
N LEU A 11 -11.20 43.03 -27.18
CA LEU A 11 -12.68 43.08 -27.18
C LEU A 11 -13.19 44.43 -27.71
N PHE A 12 -12.50 45.52 -27.38
CA PHE A 12 -12.85 46.87 -27.84
C PHE A 12 -12.64 47.05 -29.35
N GLU A 13 -11.57 46.47 -29.92
CA GLU A 13 -11.34 46.46 -31.37
C GLU A 13 -12.39 45.64 -32.12
N ASP A 14 -12.82 44.50 -31.57
CA ASP A 14 -13.84 43.65 -32.19
C ASP A 14 -15.23 44.29 -32.11
N ILE A 15 -15.59 44.91 -30.97
CA ILE A 15 -16.85 45.69 -30.84
C ILE A 15 -16.84 46.89 -31.80
N ASN A 16 -15.73 47.64 -31.87
CA ASN A 16 -15.63 48.77 -32.79
C ASN A 16 -15.68 48.33 -34.25
N LYS A 17 -15.15 47.16 -34.58
CA LYS A 17 -15.29 46.60 -35.93
C LYS A 17 -16.74 46.27 -36.26
N ILE A 18 -17.51 45.75 -35.30
CA ILE A 18 -18.95 45.54 -35.44
C ILE A 18 -19.65 46.88 -35.71
N SER A 19 -19.29 47.94 -34.97
CA SER A 19 -19.93 49.25 -35.14
C SER A 19 -19.49 50.04 -36.40
N VAL A 20 -18.27 49.82 -36.90
CA VAL A 20 -17.66 50.64 -37.98
C VAL A 20 -17.69 49.94 -39.35
N THR A 21 -17.68 48.61 -39.40
CA THR A 21 -17.39 47.85 -40.63
C THR A 21 -18.30 46.65 -40.87
N ALA A 22 -19.18 46.29 -39.95
CA ALA A 22 -20.11 45.19 -40.18
C ALA A 22 -21.23 45.62 -41.13
N ASN A 23 -21.40 44.88 -42.22
CA ASN A 23 -22.63 44.89 -42.97
C ASN A 23 -23.69 44.03 -42.24
N ASP A 24 -24.97 44.24 -42.55
CA ASP A 24 -26.08 43.47 -41.93
C ASP A 24 -25.87 41.94 -42.05
N ALA A 25 -25.22 41.48 -43.12
CA ALA A 25 -24.87 40.08 -43.34
C ALA A 25 -23.88 39.54 -42.29
N TYR A 26 -22.83 40.28 -41.93
CA TYR A 26 -21.88 39.89 -40.89
C TYR A 26 -22.52 39.86 -39.50
N ILE A 27 -23.43 40.80 -39.21
CA ILE A 27 -24.16 40.82 -37.94
C ILE A 27 -25.09 39.60 -37.85
N LEU A 28 -25.79 39.26 -38.94
CA LEU A 28 -26.63 38.06 -39.01
C LEU A 28 -25.83 36.77 -38.81
N GLU A 29 -24.67 36.64 -39.47
CA GLU A 29 -23.77 35.48 -39.31
C GLU A 29 -23.26 35.36 -37.87
N LEU A 30 -22.78 36.46 -37.28
CA LEU A 30 -22.34 36.50 -35.89
C LEU A 30 -23.47 36.16 -34.91
N MET A 31 -24.68 36.69 -35.12
CA MET A 31 -25.83 36.37 -34.27
C MET A 31 -26.25 34.90 -34.43
N THR A 32 -26.08 34.32 -35.61
CA THR A 32 -26.33 32.88 -35.84
C THR A 32 -25.30 32.05 -35.07
N GLU A 33 -24.00 32.35 -35.19
CA GLU A 33 -22.93 31.70 -34.43
C GLU A 33 -23.15 31.84 -32.91
N LEU A 34 -23.51 33.03 -32.42
CA LEU A 34 -23.78 33.26 -31.01
C LEU A 34 -25.02 32.52 -30.52
N ASN A 35 -26.06 32.39 -31.35
CA ASN A 35 -27.24 31.59 -31.02
C ASN A 35 -26.91 30.10 -30.98
N GLU A 36 -26.14 29.59 -31.95
CA GLU A 36 -25.64 28.21 -31.93
C GLU A 36 -24.80 27.94 -30.67
N LEU A 37 -23.87 28.83 -30.33
CA LEU A 37 -23.07 28.73 -29.11
C LEU A 37 -23.91 28.85 -27.84
N ASN A 38 -24.97 29.65 -27.84
CA ASN A 38 -25.90 29.77 -26.72
C ASN A 38 -26.75 28.49 -26.54
N GLU A 39 -27.17 27.88 -27.65
CA GLU A 39 -27.82 26.57 -27.66
C GLU A 39 -26.85 25.49 -27.13
N GLU A 40 -25.59 25.49 -27.59
CA GLU A 40 -24.54 24.59 -27.07
C GLU A 40 -24.22 24.81 -25.58
N ALA A 41 -24.25 26.07 -25.12
CA ALA A 41 -24.01 26.43 -23.72
C ALA A 41 -25.20 26.04 -22.82
N THR A 42 -26.39 25.92 -23.37
CA THR A 42 -27.59 25.56 -22.62
C THR A 42 -27.46 24.14 -22.06
N GLY A 43 -27.49 24.03 -20.72
CA GLY A 43 -27.30 22.76 -20.04
C GLY A 43 -25.83 22.35 -19.85
N PHE A 44 -24.87 23.24 -20.16
CA PHE A 44 -23.46 23.06 -19.84
C PHE A 44 -23.26 22.83 -18.34
N ARG A 45 -22.40 21.86 -18.02
CA ARG A 45 -22.11 21.47 -16.64
C ARG A 45 -20.83 22.15 -16.18
N TRP A 46 -21.00 23.18 -15.35
CA TRP A 46 -19.89 23.95 -14.79
C TRP A 46 -19.13 23.23 -13.66
N ALA A 47 -19.74 22.23 -13.02
CA ALA A 47 -19.09 21.50 -11.92
C ALA A 47 -17.84 20.76 -12.40
N ALA A 48 -16.85 20.56 -11.51
CA ALA A 48 -15.65 19.79 -11.84
C ALA A 48 -15.98 18.38 -12.37
N ALA A 49 -15.18 17.87 -13.32
CA ALA A 49 -15.43 16.57 -13.98
C ALA A 49 -15.66 15.41 -13.00
N SER A 50 -14.95 15.38 -11.86
CA SER A 50 -15.18 14.36 -10.83
C SER A 50 -16.56 14.45 -10.18
N THR A 51 -17.07 15.66 -9.97
CA THR A 51 -18.41 15.91 -9.43
C THR A 51 -19.46 15.48 -10.42
N GLN A 52 -19.23 15.77 -11.71
CA GLN A 52 -20.11 15.33 -12.78
C GLN A 52 -20.22 13.79 -12.84
N ILE A 53 -19.08 13.09 -12.81
CA ILE A 53 -19.04 11.62 -12.78
C ILE A 53 -19.78 11.05 -11.56
N ASP A 54 -19.63 11.69 -10.39
CA ASP A 54 -20.32 11.24 -9.16
C ASP A 54 -21.85 11.47 -9.28
N GLN A 55 -22.30 12.59 -9.86
CA GLN A 55 -23.71 12.86 -10.14
C GLN A 55 -24.29 11.82 -11.12
N ASP A 56 -23.61 11.60 -12.25
CA ASP A 56 -24.07 10.70 -13.31
C ASP A 56 -24.15 9.26 -12.81
N ARG A 57 -23.22 8.84 -11.96
CA ARG A 57 -23.29 7.52 -11.32
C ARG A 57 -24.57 7.34 -10.50
N VAL A 58 -25.01 8.39 -9.79
CA VAL A 58 -26.24 8.34 -9.01
C VAL A 58 -27.44 8.19 -9.93
N LEU A 59 -27.48 8.94 -11.04
CA LEU A 59 -28.53 8.81 -12.06
C LEU A 59 -28.58 7.39 -12.63
N VAL A 60 -27.45 6.88 -13.14
CA VAL A 60 -27.35 5.53 -13.71
C VAL A 60 -27.80 4.46 -12.73
N ASN A 61 -27.41 4.59 -11.45
CA ASN A 61 -27.85 3.65 -10.42
C ASN A 61 -29.36 3.75 -10.14
N SER A 62 -29.94 4.96 -10.17
CA SER A 62 -31.38 5.16 -9.98
C SER A 62 -32.19 4.61 -11.17
N GLU A 63 -31.70 4.80 -12.40
CA GLU A 63 -32.32 4.23 -13.60
C GLU A 63 -32.23 2.70 -13.60
N ALA A 64 -31.07 2.14 -13.23
CA ALA A 64 -30.92 0.69 -13.09
C ALA A 64 -31.88 0.10 -12.04
N PHE A 65 -32.10 0.81 -10.93
CA PHE A 65 -33.10 0.44 -9.94
C PHE A 65 -34.52 0.48 -10.50
N LEU A 66 -34.89 1.57 -11.20
CA LEU A 66 -36.22 1.72 -11.81
C LEU A 66 -36.47 0.69 -12.92
N LEU A 67 -35.44 0.29 -13.65
CA LEU A 67 -35.49 -0.80 -14.63
C LEU A 67 -35.74 -2.15 -13.93
N TYR A 68 -35.07 -2.39 -12.81
CA TYR A 68 -35.22 -3.63 -12.04
C TYR A 68 -36.61 -3.79 -11.43
N VAL A 69 -37.22 -2.71 -10.93
CA VAL A 69 -38.61 -2.72 -10.41
C VAL A 69 -39.67 -2.61 -11.51
N GLY A 70 -39.30 -2.63 -12.79
CA GLY A 70 -40.22 -2.63 -13.93
C GLY A 70 -40.86 -1.27 -14.27
N HIS A 71 -40.39 -0.16 -13.68
CA HIS A 71 -40.87 1.18 -14.02
C HIS A 71 -40.23 1.73 -15.29
N LEU A 72 -38.96 1.41 -15.54
CA LEU A 72 -38.31 1.68 -16.82
C LEU A 72 -38.31 0.42 -17.69
N LYS A 73 -38.27 0.60 -19.01
CA LYS A 73 -38.15 -0.47 -20.02
C LYS A 73 -36.86 -0.29 -20.83
N GLN A 74 -36.29 -1.39 -21.32
CA GLN A 74 -35.15 -1.31 -22.23
C GLN A 74 -35.58 -0.65 -23.55
N GLY A 75 -34.71 0.20 -24.10
CA GLY A 75 -34.95 0.89 -25.38
C GLY A 75 -35.67 2.24 -25.28
N GLN A 76 -36.09 2.68 -24.08
CA GLN A 76 -36.66 4.01 -23.89
C GLN A 76 -35.66 5.13 -24.20
N SER A 77 -36.16 6.22 -24.78
CA SER A 77 -35.41 7.45 -25.03
C SER A 77 -34.98 8.12 -23.72
N GLU A 78 -33.97 9.01 -23.78
CA GLU A 78 -33.53 9.80 -22.61
C GLU A 78 -34.66 10.66 -22.02
N GLY A 79 -35.54 11.20 -22.88
CA GLY A 79 -36.71 11.97 -22.44
C GLY A 79 -37.68 11.13 -21.62
N GLU A 80 -38.08 9.96 -22.12
CA GLU A 80 -38.98 9.04 -21.41
C GLU A 80 -38.38 8.55 -20.09
N LYS A 81 -37.08 8.24 -20.08
CA LYS A 81 -36.37 7.86 -18.85
C LYS A 81 -36.40 9.00 -17.83
N SER A 82 -36.19 10.24 -18.28
CA SER A 82 -36.23 11.43 -17.43
C SER A 82 -37.63 11.66 -16.85
N ASP A 83 -38.69 11.47 -17.63
CA ASP A 83 -40.07 11.60 -17.17
C ASP A 83 -40.45 10.56 -16.11
N ILE A 84 -39.95 9.34 -16.26
CA ILE A 84 -40.17 8.27 -15.29
C ILE A 84 -39.27 8.47 -14.06
N THR A 85 -38.03 8.87 -14.22
CA THR A 85 -37.10 9.05 -13.10
C THR A 85 -37.47 10.27 -12.25
N PHE A 86 -37.94 11.34 -12.89
CA PHE A 86 -38.33 12.61 -12.27
C PHE A 86 -39.76 13.01 -12.68
N PRO A 87 -40.81 12.37 -12.14
CA PRO A 87 -42.19 12.58 -12.57
C PRO A 87 -42.72 13.98 -12.21
N ALA A 88 -43.75 14.44 -12.93
CA ALA A 88 -44.46 15.68 -12.60
C ALA A 88 -45.10 15.65 -11.20
N ASP A 89 -45.59 14.48 -10.78
CA ASP A 89 -46.13 14.27 -9.45
C ASP A 89 -45.01 14.16 -8.40
N PHE A 90 -44.93 15.18 -7.55
CA PHE A 90 -43.94 15.23 -6.48
C PHE A 90 -44.12 14.14 -5.42
N LYS A 91 -45.35 13.66 -5.18
CA LYS A 91 -45.57 12.52 -4.26
C LYS A 91 -44.90 11.27 -4.80
N LEU A 92 -45.09 11.00 -6.09
CA LEU A 92 -44.45 9.89 -6.77
C LEU A 92 -42.93 10.04 -6.85
N LEU A 93 -42.42 11.25 -7.11
CA LEU A 93 -40.98 11.55 -7.07
C LEU A 93 -40.40 11.18 -5.70
N PHE A 94 -40.99 11.67 -4.62
CA PHE A 94 -40.51 11.46 -3.26
C PHE A 94 -40.58 9.98 -2.86
N LEU A 95 -41.64 9.27 -3.24
CA LEU A 95 -41.74 7.83 -3.03
C LEU A 95 -40.61 7.07 -3.74
N ARG A 96 -40.37 7.35 -5.03
CA ARG A 96 -39.30 6.70 -5.82
C ARG A 96 -37.91 6.97 -5.24
N ILE A 97 -37.65 8.22 -4.84
CA ILE A 97 -36.41 8.61 -4.17
C ILE A 97 -36.22 7.85 -2.86
N ARG A 98 -37.26 7.76 -2.02
CA ARG A 98 -37.22 7.04 -0.74
C ARG A 98 -36.89 5.57 -0.95
N LEU A 99 -37.61 4.91 -1.87
CA LEU A 99 -37.37 3.50 -2.21
C LEU A 99 -35.95 3.26 -2.74
N PHE A 100 -35.48 4.11 -3.66
CA PHE A 100 -34.13 4.00 -4.20
C PHE A 100 -33.06 4.16 -3.11
N VAL A 101 -33.19 5.15 -2.23
CA VAL A 101 -32.21 5.36 -1.15
C VAL A 101 -32.20 4.18 -0.18
N LEU A 102 -33.37 3.67 0.22
CA LEU A 102 -33.49 2.50 1.10
C LEU A 102 -32.90 1.24 0.46
N TYR A 103 -33.07 1.07 -0.85
CA TYR A 103 -32.47 -0.02 -1.62
C TYR A 103 -30.94 0.12 -1.74
N ALA A 104 -30.46 1.31 -2.10
CA ALA A 104 -29.05 1.56 -2.41
C ALA A 104 -28.17 1.56 -1.15
N THR A 105 -28.67 2.09 -0.04
CA THR A 105 -27.88 2.32 1.18
C THR A 105 -27.16 1.07 1.72
N PRO A 106 -27.81 -0.08 1.95
CA PRO A 106 -27.12 -1.29 2.44
C PRO A 106 -26.18 -1.92 1.41
N ARG A 107 -26.36 -1.59 0.12
CA ARG A 107 -25.57 -2.14 -1.00
C ARG A 107 -24.41 -1.25 -1.40
N MET A 108 -24.32 -0.03 -0.85
CA MET A 108 -23.29 0.91 -1.21
C MET A 108 -21.96 0.56 -0.54
N PRO A 109 -20.87 0.44 -1.31
CA PRO A 109 -19.54 0.30 -0.73
C PRO A 109 -19.11 1.61 -0.09
N GLY A 110 -18.31 1.51 0.98
CA GLY A 110 -17.59 2.67 1.52
C GLY A 110 -16.55 3.23 0.55
N ARG A 111 -15.96 4.37 0.94
CA ARG A 111 -14.98 5.10 0.12
C ARG A 111 -13.71 4.27 -0.17
N ALA A 112 -13.31 3.41 0.77
CA ALA A 112 -12.22 2.47 0.58
C ALA A 112 -12.77 1.06 0.31
N ARG A 113 -12.01 0.24 -0.41
CA ARG A 113 -12.41 -1.15 -0.67
C ARG A 113 -12.52 -1.90 0.65
N GLY A 114 -13.69 -2.50 0.89
CA GLY A 114 -13.96 -3.28 2.10
C GLY A 114 -14.33 -2.44 3.33
N THR A 115 -14.53 -1.12 3.21
CA THR A 115 -15.07 -0.31 4.32
C THR A 115 -16.59 -0.19 4.22
N PRO A 116 -17.29 -0.10 5.36
CA PRO A 116 -18.73 0.15 5.37
C PRO A 116 -19.05 1.50 4.73
N CYS A 117 -20.28 1.64 4.23
CA CYS A 117 -20.80 2.93 3.81
C CYS A 117 -20.69 3.95 4.95
N THR A 118 -20.62 5.23 4.62
CA THR A 118 -20.63 6.31 5.60
C THR A 118 -21.71 7.31 5.22
N TYR A 119 -22.22 8.07 6.18
CA TYR A 119 -23.20 9.12 5.88
C TYR A 119 -22.65 10.13 4.85
N GLN A 120 -21.36 10.46 4.89
CA GLN A 120 -20.72 11.29 3.86
C GLN A 120 -20.83 10.69 2.45
N SER A 121 -20.71 9.36 2.32
CA SER A 121 -20.92 8.68 1.03
C SER A 121 -22.38 8.78 0.57
N LEU A 122 -23.32 8.65 1.51
CA LEU A 122 -24.76 8.79 1.27
C LEU A 122 -25.16 10.21 0.85
N THR A 123 -24.48 11.25 1.35
CA THR A 123 -24.75 12.63 0.90
C THR A 123 -24.50 12.83 -0.60
N LYS A 124 -23.69 11.98 -1.24
CA LYS A 124 -23.51 12.02 -2.70
C LYS A 124 -24.76 11.59 -3.45
N ILE A 125 -25.52 10.63 -2.93
CA ILE A 125 -26.84 10.27 -3.49
C ILE A 125 -27.73 11.51 -3.48
N ARG A 126 -27.82 12.19 -2.33
CA ARG A 126 -28.60 13.43 -2.22
C ARG A 126 -28.16 14.48 -3.23
N SER A 127 -26.86 14.79 -3.28
CA SER A 127 -26.34 15.79 -4.23
C SER A 127 -26.59 15.41 -5.69
N GLY A 128 -26.47 14.12 -6.04
CA GLY A 128 -26.75 13.61 -7.38
C GLY A 128 -28.23 13.71 -7.74
N LEU A 129 -29.12 13.18 -6.90
CA LEU A 129 -30.57 13.22 -7.11
C LEU A 129 -31.10 14.66 -7.17
N SER A 130 -30.67 15.53 -6.25
CA SER A 130 -31.07 16.93 -6.26
C SER A 130 -30.60 17.66 -7.52
N PHE A 131 -29.38 17.37 -8.00
CA PHE A 131 -28.88 17.93 -9.24
C PHE A 131 -29.70 17.47 -10.44
N HIS A 132 -29.90 16.16 -10.60
CA HIS A 132 -30.60 15.61 -11.77
C HIS A 132 -32.09 15.94 -11.77
N ALA A 133 -32.76 15.97 -10.62
CA ALA A 133 -34.13 16.44 -10.51
C ALA A 133 -34.26 17.89 -11.00
N ASN A 134 -33.52 18.82 -10.40
CA ASN A 134 -33.57 20.24 -10.79
C ASN A 134 -33.19 20.47 -12.26
N ARG A 135 -32.22 19.71 -12.77
CA ARG A 135 -31.83 19.77 -14.19
C ARG A 135 -32.94 19.25 -15.10
N SER A 136 -33.56 18.12 -14.75
CA SER A 136 -34.63 17.49 -15.53
C SER A 136 -35.86 18.38 -15.65
N TYR A 137 -36.32 19.01 -14.56
CA TYR A 137 -37.45 19.94 -14.61
C TYR A 137 -37.11 21.18 -15.46
N ARG A 138 -35.90 21.73 -15.33
CA ARG A 138 -35.46 22.87 -16.16
C ARG A 138 -35.43 22.55 -17.65
N LEU A 139 -34.88 21.38 -18.03
CA LEU A 139 -34.79 20.96 -19.44
C LEU A 139 -36.18 20.67 -20.05
N ARG A 140 -37.18 20.36 -19.22
CA ARG A 140 -38.57 20.14 -19.63
C ARG A 140 -39.45 21.37 -19.46
N SER A 141 -38.89 22.51 -19.07
CA SER A 141 -39.63 23.76 -18.80
C SER A 141 -40.77 23.58 -17.79
N MET A 142 -40.52 22.79 -16.74
CA MET A 142 -41.47 22.50 -15.66
C MET A 142 -41.01 23.11 -14.34
N ASP A 143 -41.96 23.39 -13.44
CA ASP A 143 -41.64 23.83 -12.09
C ASP A 143 -41.02 22.68 -11.29
N ALA A 144 -39.82 22.93 -10.78
CA ALA A 144 -39.13 22.00 -9.89
C ALA A 144 -39.73 22.07 -8.47
N PRO A 145 -39.70 20.97 -7.69
CA PRO A 145 -40.04 21.02 -6.28
C PRO A 145 -39.09 22.00 -5.56
N ARG A 146 -39.60 22.70 -4.54
CA ARG A 146 -38.78 23.61 -3.73
C ARG A 146 -37.52 22.88 -3.24
N ALA A 147 -36.34 23.46 -3.49
CA ALA A 147 -35.06 22.82 -3.22
C ALA A 147 -34.92 22.37 -1.75
N ALA A 148 -35.44 23.14 -0.81
CA ALA A 148 -35.46 22.79 0.62
C ALA A 148 -36.34 21.55 0.92
N VAL A 149 -37.46 21.40 0.24
CA VAL A 149 -38.35 20.24 0.38
C VAL A 149 -37.67 19.00 -0.19
N LEU A 150 -37.12 19.07 -1.41
CA LEU A 150 -36.37 17.95 -1.99
C LEU A 150 -35.17 17.54 -1.11
N TYR A 151 -34.42 18.52 -0.59
CA TYR A 151 -33.30 18.27 0.31
C TYR A 151 -33.73 17.60 1.61
N SER A 152 -34.80 18.09 2.25
CA SER A 152 -35.30 17.54 3.52
C SER A 152 -35.85 16.14 3.35
N THR A 153 -36.67 15.86 2.33
CA THR A 153 -37.19 14.52 2.04
C THR A 153 -36.09 13.49 1.81
N ILE A 154 -35.05 13.84 1.04
CA ILE A 154 -33.91 12.93 0.87
C ILE A 154 -33.17 12.76 2.20
N THR A 155 -32.95 13.84 2.95
CA THR A 155 -32.18 13.80 4.20
C THR A 155 -32.89 12.99 5.28
N GLU A 156 -34.22 13.09 5.37
CA GLU A 156 -35.07 12.28 6.24
C GLU A 156 -34.81 10.79 6.02
N VAL A 157 -34.91 10.33 4.76
CA VAL A 157 -34.73 8.90 4.45
C VAL A 157 -33.28 8.45 4.63
N LEU A 158 -32.29 9.32 4.37
CA LEU A 158 -30.88 9.01 4.63
C LEU A 158 -30.62 8.85 6.13
N ARG A 159 -31.20 9.71 6.99
CA ARG A 159 -31.05 9.62 8.46
C ARG A 159 -31.76 8.38 9.01
N PHE A 160 -32.94 8.06 8.48
CA PHE A 160 -33.61 6.80 8.79
C PHE A 160 -32.72 5.60 8.41
N ALA A 161 -32.17 5.58 7.19
CA ALA A 161 -31.30 4.50 6.75
C ALA A 161 -30.01 4.40 7.59
N VAL A 162 -29.44 5.54 8.00
CA VAL A 162 -28.29 5.57 8.92
C VAL A 162 -28.61 4.87 10.24
N THR A 163 -29.77 5.18 10.82
CA THR A 163 -30.21 4.59 12.09
C THR A 163 -30.52 3.11 11.92
N LYS A 164 -31.28 2.74 10.89
CA LYS A 164 -31.71 1.37 10.60
C LYS A 164 -30.55 0.42 10.30
N TYR A 165 -29.52 0.88 9.59
CA TYR A 165 -28.37 0.04 9.18
C TYR A 165 -27.10 0.34 9.99
N SER A 166 -27.20 1.05 11.11
CA SER A 166 -26.08 1.42 11.99
C SER A 166 -24.88 2.02 11.24
N ILE A 167 -25.16 2.91 10.27
CA ILE A 167 -24.13 3.47 9.39
C ILE A 167 -23.37 4.57 10.14
N PRO A 168 -22.02 4.53 10.15
CA PRO A 168 -21.26 5.57 10.81
C PRO A 168 -21.45 6.94 10.12
N LEU A 169 -21.70 7.97 10.94
CA LEU A 169 -21.86 9.35 10.47
C LEU A 169 -20.60 9.87 9.78
N TYR A 170 -19.44 9.53 10.31
CA TYR A 170 -18.14 9.93 9.80
C TYR A 170 -17.36 8.71 9.34
N GLY A 171 -16.48 8.90 8.35
CA GLY A 171 -15.48 7.88 8.05
C GLY A 171 -14.60 7.63 9.27
N ASN A 172 -14.02 6.43 9.36
CA ASN A 172 -13.17 6.03 10.49
C ASN A 172 -12.21 7.19 10.87
N PRO A 173 -12.41 7.83 12.05
CA PRO A 173 -11.65 9.00 12.46
C PRO A 173 -10.21 8.66 12.80
N ASN A 174 -9.86 7.36 12.85
CA ASN A 174 -8.51 6.88 13.13
C ASN A 174 -7.56 7.20 11.97
N THR A 175 -7.16 8.45 11.90
CA THR A 175 -6.07 8.93 11.08
C THR A 175 -4.77 8.33 11.58
N THR A 176 -4.05 7.68 10.68
CA THR A 176 -2.70 7.18 10.97
C THR A 176 -1.66 8.27 10.73
N HIS A 177 -0.64 8.31 11.58
CA HIS A 177 0.53 9.18 11.50
C HIS A 177 1.76 8.27 11.33
N VAL A 178 2.59 8.53 10.33
CA VAL A 178 3.78 7.73 10.01
C VAL A 178 5.00 8.64 10.11
N GLY A 179 5.78 8.46 11.17
CA GLY A 179 6.98 9.21 11.52
C GLY A 179 8.27 8.52 11.07
N LEU A 180 9.40 8.97 11.63
CA LEU A 180 10.72 8.44 11.27
C LEU A 180 10.90 7.00 11.73
N SER A 181 10.42 6.65 12.92
CA SER A 181 10.44 5.28 13.46
C SER A 181 9.69 4.31 12.54
N GLU A 182 8.47 4.66 12.12
CA GLU A 182 7.71 3.82 11.18
C GLU A 182 8.40 3.72 9.82
N ILE A 183 8.96 4.82 9.28
CA ILE A 183 9.66 4.79 8.00
C ILE A 183 10.94 3.94 8.08
N ALA A 184 11.69 4.01 9.19
CA ALA A 184 12.87 3.16 9.42
C ALA A 184 12.50 1.69 9.39
N GLN A 185 11.49 1.29 10.18
CA GLN A 185 11.00 -0.09 10.21
C GLN A 185 10.56 -0.56 8.82
N LEU A 186 9.82 0.28 8.08
CA LEU A 186 9.34 -0.05 6.74
C LEU A 186 10.49 -0.23 5.75
N ILE A 187 11.53 0.62 5.81
CA ILE A 187 12.73 0.49 4.98
C ILE A 187 13.47 -0.80 5.33
N ASP A 188 13.68 -1.09 6.61
CA ASP A 188 14.35 -2.31 7.06
C ASP A 188 13.63 -3.57 6.57
N LEU A 189 12.31 -3.62 6.77
CA LEU A 189 11.47 -4.72 6.30
C LEU A 189 11.56 -4.88 4.78
N ASP A 190 11.47 -3.78 4.03
CA ASP A 190 11.46 -3.84 2.57
C ASP A 190 12.84 -4.21 2.03
N MET A 191 13.94 -3.72 2.61
CA MET A 191 15.30 -4.13 2.22
C MET A 191 15.54 -5.62 2.49
N ALA A 192 14.99 -6.16 3.58
CA ALA A 192 15.09 -7.59 3.89
C ALA A 192 14.23 -8.48 2.98
N GLN A 193 13.17 -7.95 2.34
CA GLN A 193 12.18 -8.76 1.63
C GLN A 193 12.04 -8.44 0.14
N THR A 194 12.62 -7.32 -0.32
CA THR A 194 12.42 -6.86 -1.69
C THR A 194 12.99 -7.85 -2.70
N ARG A 195 12.29 -7.97 -3.82
CA ARG A 195 12.76 -8.73 -4.99
C ARG A 195 13.47 -7.84 -6.00
N CYS A 196 13.34 -6.53 -5.85
CA CYS A 196 13.88 -5.54 -6.77
C CYS A 196 14.25 -4.28 -5.98
N PHE A 197 15.55 -4.13 -5.70
CA PHE A 197 16.08 -2.97 -5.00
C PHE A 197 15.78 -1.66 -5.73
N ALA A 198 15.80 -1.67 -7.07
CA ALA A 198 15.51 -0.47 -7.86
C ALA A 198 14.05 0.01 -7.71
N VAL A 199 13.09 -0.90 -7.48
CA VAL A 199 11.69 -0.54 -7.18
C VAL A 199 11.57 -0.05 -5.74
N ALA A 200 12.12 -0.80 -4.77
CA ALA A 200 12.08 -0.43 -3.36
C ALA A 200 12.70 0.96 -3.12
N GLU A 201 13.87 1.22 -3.72
CA GLU A 201 14.59 2.50 -3.59
C GLU A 201 13.76 3.71 -4.04
N GLN A 202 13.00 3.57 -5.14
CA GLN A 202 12.12 4.65 -5.60
C GLN A 202 10.96 4.90 -4.65
N HIS A 203 10.44 3.85 -4.02
CA HIS A 203 9.41 3.98 -2.99
C HIS A 203 9.98 4.59 -1.72
N HIS A 204 11.16 4.18 -1.27
CA HIS A 204 11.86 4.77 -0.13
C HIS A 204 12.13 6.26 -0.35
N LEU A 205 12.65 6.64 -1.53
CA LEU A 205 12.81 8.03 -1.92
C LEU A 205 11.46 8.78 -1.84
N SER A 206 10.38 8.18 -2.36
CA SER A 206 9.06 8.82 -2.32
C SER A 206 8.57 9.07 -0.89
N TRP A 207 8.83 8.15 0.05
CA TRP A 207 8.48 8.31 1.46
C TRP A 207 9.31 9.40 2.12
N CYS A 208 10.62 9.42 1.84
CA CYS A 208 11.54 10.44 2.35
C CYS A 208 11.15 11.84 1.85
N ILE A 209 10.89 12.02 0.54
CA ILE A 209 10.38 13.29 -0.01
C ILE A 209 9.03 13.66 0.62
N GLY A 210 8.14 12.69 0.82
CA GLY A 210 6.86 12.91 1.51
C GLY A 210 7.06 13.44 2.94
N ARG A 211 8.06 12.89 3.66
CA ARG A 211 8.37 13.22 5.06
C ARG A 211 9.15 14.52 5.21
N THR A 212 9.98 14.91 4.25
CA THR A 212 10.79 16.14 4.32
C THR A 212 10.10 17.33 3.67
N CYS A 213 9.42 17.14 2.54
CA CYS A 213 8.80 18.23 1.78
C CYS A 213 7.29 18.39 2.04
N ALA A 214 6.69 17.53 2.87
CA ALA A 214 5.25 17.54 3.18
C ALA A 214 4.34 17.55 1.93
N VAL A 215 4.74 16.85 0.86
CA VAL A 215 4.04 16.85 -0.44
C VAL A 215 2.94 15.79 -0.54
N ARG A 216 2.06 15.91 -1.55
CA ARG A 216 1.00 14.92 -1.83
C ARG A 216 1.58 13.83 -2.75
N PRO A 217 1.05 12.60 -2.73
CA PRO A 217 1.50 11.57 -3.67
C PRO A 217 1.26 11.98 -5.14
N GLY A 218 0.23 12.80 -5.40
CA GLY A 218 -0.05 13.37 -6.72
C GLY A 218 0.90 14.47 -7.19
N SER A 219 1.76 14.98 -6.30
CA SER A 219 2.86 15.90 -6.66
C SER A 219 4.12 15.12 -7.09
N LEU A 220 4.17 13.82 -6.79
CA LEU A 220 5.29 12.94 -7.12
C LEU A 220 4.99 12.06 -8.32
N GLY A 221 3.83 11.38 -8.30
CA GLY A 221 3.36 10.49 -9.35
C GLY A 221 2.07 10.97 -10.00
N TYR A 222 1.79 10.47 -11.20
CA TYR A 222 0.60 10.90 -11.95
C TYR A 222 -0.71 10.39 -11.33
N ASN A 223 -1.83 11.05 -11.61
CA ASN A 223 -3.15 10.57 -11.21
C ASN A 223 -3.68 9.59 -12.27
N PRO A 224 -3.91 8.30 -11.95
CA PRO A 224 -4.37 7.32 -12.94
C PRO A 224 -5.77 7.62 -13.50
N LYS A 225 -6.55 8.46 -12.82
CA LYS A 225 -7.87 8.90 -13.30
C LYS A 225 -7.79 9.97 -14.39
N ASP A 226 -6.67 10.67 -14.50
CA ASP A 226 -6.49 11.78 -15.42
C ASP A 226 -5.40 11.43 -16.44
N LYS A 227 -5.81 10.79 -17.53
CA LYS A 227 -4.90 10.30 -18.58
C LYS A 227 -4.17 11.44 -19.31
N ARG A 228 -4.67 12.68 -19.25
CA ARG A 228 -4.05 13.85 -19.89
C ARG A 228 -2.76 14.29 -19.19
N ARG A 229 -2.57 13.90 -17.92
CA ARG A 229 -1.41 14.29 -17.10
C ARG A 229 -0.09 13.68 -17.54
N VAL A 230 -0.11 12.47 -18.11
CA VAL A 230 1.12 11.80 -18.52
C VAL A 230 1.77 12.49 -19.72
N PRO A 231 1.05 12.78 -20.83
CA PRO A 231 1.59 13.58 -21.93
C PRO A 231 2.01 15.00 -21.52
N GLN A 232 1.39 15.57 -20.48
CA GLN A 232 1.67 16.92 -20.00
C GLN A 232 2.83 16.99 -18.99
N GLY A 233 3.50 15.88 -18.69
CA GLY A 233 4.61 15.86 -17.72
C GLY A 233 4.19 16.23 -16.29
N GLN A 234 2.93 15.99 -15.90
CA GLN A 234 2.41 16.38 -14.59
C GLN A 234 2.74 15.34 -13.51
N PHE A 235 4.03 15.19 -13.22
CA PHE A 235 4.63 14.36 -12.17
C PHE A 235 6.07 14.87 -11.91
N LEU A 236 6.79 14.33 -10.93
CA LEU A 236 8.15 14.80 -10.63
C LEU A 236 9.15 14.33 -11.71
N THR A 237 9.79 15.29 -12.38
CA THR A 237 10.75 15.05 -13.47
C THR A 237 12.18 15.43 -13.06
N TRP A 238 13.19 15.01 -13.84
CA TRP A 238 14.58 15.41 -13.59
C TRP A 238 14.80 16.92 -13.76
N ARG A 239 14.03 17.58 -14.63
CA ARG A 239 14.00 19.04 -14.78
C ARG A 239 13.63 19.77 -13.49
N ASP A 240 12.91 19.11 -12.59
CA ASP A 240 12.41 19.70 -11.35
C ASP A 240 13.40 19.62 -10.18
N VAL A 241 14.55 18.97 -10.36
CA VAL A 241 15.51 18.71 -9.27
C VAL A 241 16.90 19.25 -9.59
N GLU A 242 17.40 20.06 -8.68
CA GLU A 242 18.75 20.64 -8.67
C GLU A 242 19.53 20.04 -7.50
N ILE A 243 20.76 19.58 -7.71
CA ILE A 243 21.61 19.03 -6.63
C ILE A 243 22.95 19.77 -6.59
N PHE A 244 23.35 20.15 -5.38
CA PHE A 244 24.57 20.87 -5.07
C PHE A 244 25.40 20.05 -4.08
N ARG A 245 26.72 20.11 -4.20
CA ARG A 245 27.62 19.63 -3.16
C ARG A 245 27.60 20.61 -1.99
N GLY A 246 27.64 20.07 -0.78
CA GLY A 246 27.81 20.83 0.43
C GLY A 246 29.27 21.25 0.62
N THR A 247 29.52 21.98 1.71
CA THR A 247 30.86 22.38 2.13
C THR A 247 31.69 21.20 2.66
N GLU A 248 31.03 20.19 3.22
CA GLU A 248 31.65 19.00 3.77
C GLU A 248 31.56 17.82 2.80
N ALA A 249 32.59 16.97 2.79
CA ALA A 249 32.65 15.80 1.91
C ALA A 249 31.45 14.86 2.18
N GLY A 250 30.77 14.45 1.11
CA GLY A 250 29.58 13.60 1.19
C GLY A 250 28.30 14.34 1.57
N HIS A 251 28.33 15.65 1.84
CA HIS A 251 27.10 16.42 1.97
C HIS A 251 26.59 16.86 0.60
N PHE A 252 25.29 16.69 0.39
CA PHE A 252 24.58 17.16 -0.80
C PHE A 252 23.31 17.91 -0.40
N THR A 253 22.93 18.89 -1.22
CA THR A 253 21.70 19.67 -1.09
C THR A 253 20.85 19.48 -2.33
N ALA A 254 19.56 19.17 -2.18
CA ALA A 254 18.62 19.05 -3.28
C ALA A 254 17.57 20.17 -3.24
N ASP A 255 17.47 20.99 -4.28
CA ASP A 255 16.34 21.89 -4.50
C ASP A 255 15.32 21.21 -5.42
N ILE A 256 14.13 20.96 -4.89
CA ILE A 256 13.06 20.21 -5.58
C ILE A 256 11.88 21.15 -5.84
N LYS A 257 11.46 21.25 -7.10
CA LYS A 257 10.31 22.05 -7.54
C LYS A 257 9.10 21.17 -7.82
N PHE A 258 8.03 21.33 -7.05
CA PHE A 258 6.76 20.63 -7.29
C PHE A 258 5.83 21.49 -8.14
N ILE A 259 5.70 21.13 -9.43
CA ILE A 259 4.80 21.81 -10.38
C ILE A 259 3.33 21.48 -10.09
N VAL A 260 3.03 20.22 -9.76
CA VAL A 260 1.67 19.74 -9.54
C VAL A 260 1.27 19.91 -8.09
N VAL A 261 0.51 20.96 -7.79
CA VAL A 261 -0.10 21.19 -6.48
C VAL A 261 -1.62 21.11 -6.64
N LYS A 262 -2.34 20.56 -5.66
CA LYS A 262 -3.82 20.42 -5.70
C LYS A 262 -4.52 21.78 -5.89
N THR A 263 -3.87 22.87 -5.48
CA THR A 263 -4.33 24.25 -5.61
C THR A 263 -4.13 24.85 -7.00
N ASN A 264 -3.55 24.12 -7.96
CA ASN A 264 -3.59 24.50 -9.37
C ASN A 264 -5.04 24.29 -9.86
N HIS A 265 -5.91 25.25 -9.56
CA HIS A 265 -7.31 25.22 -9.93
C HIS A 265 -7.42 25.25 -11.46
N GLN A 266 -7.97 24.18 -12.06
CA GLN A 266 -8.44 24.20 -13.45
C GLN A 266 -9.72 25.02 -13.61
N ASP A 267 -10.46 25.18 -12.51
CA ASP A 267 -11.66 26.00 -12.43
C ASP A 267 -11.26 27.48 -12.36
N ALA A 268 -11.61 28.22 -13.42
CA ALA A 268 -11.30 29.63 -13.58
C ALA A 268 -11.93 30.51 -12.49
N GLU A 269 -13.09 30.12 -11.93
CA GLU A 269 -13.73 30.88 -10.85
C GLU A 269 -13.08 30.64 -9.48
N ALA A 270 -12.67 29.39 -9.22
CA ALA A 270 -11.89 29.08 -8.02
C ALA A 270 -10.49 29.73 -8.09
N ALA A 271 -9.92 29.82 -9.29
CA ALA A 271 -8.65 30.52 -9.53
C ALA A 271 -8.79 32.04 -9.41
N SER A 272 -9.90 32.64 -9.86
CA SER A 272 -10.13 34.09 -9.76
C SER A 272 -10.43 34.55 -8.33
N LYS A 273 -11.04 33.68 -7.51
CA LYS A 273 -11.23 33.90 -6.05
C LYS A 273 -9.95 33.66 -5.25
N ALA A 274 -8.93 32.99 -5.81
CA ALA A 274 -7.65 32.83 -5.15
C ALA A 274 -6.84 34.13 -5.26
N SER A 275 -6.46 34.72 -4.12
CA SER A 275 -5.77 36.02 -4.09
C SER A 275 -4.43 36.07 -4.85
N LYS A 276 -3.85 34.91 -5.20
CA LYS A 276 -2.67 34.75 -6.05
C LYS A 276 -2.74 33.41 -6.81
N PRO A 277 -2.22 33.33 -8.05
CA PRO A 277 -2.09 32.05 -8.77
C PRO A 277 -1.25 31.07 -7.96
N SER A 278 -1.60 29.79 -8.01
CA SER A 278 -0.91 28.72 -7.30
C SER A 278 0.57 28.65 -7.72
N ARG A 279 1.46 29.12 -6.85
CA ARG A 279 2.90 29.02 -7.07
C ARG A 279 3.34 27.57 -6.91
N SER A 280 4.27 27.13 -7.76
CA SER A 280 4.99 25.88 -7.54
C SER A 280 5.67 25.92 -6.16
N ILE A 281 5.62 24.81 -5.43
CA ILE A 281 6.32 24.69 -4.15
C ILE A 281 7.76 24.33 -4.45
N ARG A 282 8.74 25.10 -3.94
CA ARG A 282 10.16 24.75 -4.00
C ARG A 282 10.62 24.39 -2.59
N CYS A 283 11.22 23.23 -2.43
CA CYS A 283 11.76 22.74 -1.17
C CYS A 283 13.26 22.52 -1.31
N ARG A 284 14.03 23.08 -0.40
CA ARG A 284 15.45 22.78 -0.24
C ARG A 284 15.62 21.67 0.80
N VAL A 285 16.29 20.59 0.45
CA VAL A 285 16.52 19.43 1.30
C VAL A 285 18.01 19.22 1.45
N MET A 286 18.53 19.47 2.64
CA MET A 286 19.94 19.26 2.99
C MET A 286 20.17 17.78 3.34
N SER A 287 21.45 17.38 3.32
CA SER A 287 21.86 16.10 3.90
C SER A 287 21.68 16.10 5.43
N PRO A 288 21.34 14.95 6.05
CA PRO A 288 21.24 14.85 7.50
C PRO A 288 22.58 15.10 8.19
N ASN A 289 22.55 15.80 9.32
CA ASN A 289 23.75 15.99 10.15
C ASN A 289 24.04 14.76 11.05
N LEU A 290 23.00 14.00 11.39
CA LEU A 290 23.13 12.78 12.18
C LEU A 290 23.29 11.58 11.24
N ILE A 291 24.33 10.79 11.46
CA ILE A 291 24.65 9.60 10.66
C ILE A 291 23.48 8.59 10.68
N ASP A 292 22.80 8.44 11.82
CA ASP A 292 21.63 7.56 11.95
C ASP A 292 20.47 7.93 11.00
N ASN A 293 20.38 9.20 10.61
CA ASN A 293 19.35 9.69 9.71
C ASN A 293 19.73 9.59 8.23
N LEU A 294 20.94 9.12 7.90
CA LEU A 294 21.43 9.03 6.54
C LEU A 294 20.52 8.14 5.66
N VAL A 295 19.90 7.11 6.25
CA VAL A 295 18.90 6.26 5.59
C VAL A 295 17.70 7.06 5.05
N PHE A 296 17.39 8.23 5.60
CA PHE A 296 16.30 9.10 5.13
C PHE A 296 16.75 10.15 4.11
N SER A 297 18.03 10.15 3.72
CA SER A 297 18.62 11.22 2.93
C SER A 297 18.10 11.24 1.50
N VAL A 298 17.23 12.21 1.20
CA VAL A 298 16.68 12.47 -0.14
C VAL A 298 17.76 12.70 -1.19
N PRO A 299 18.76 13.59 -1.02
CA PRO A 299 19.72 13.88 -2.08
C PRO A 299 20.53 12.63 -2.49
N HIS A 300 21.03 11.85 -1.52
CA HIS A 300 21.78 10.63 -1.79
C HIS A 300 20.96 9.59 -2.54
N ARG A 301 19.70 9.39 -2.15
CA ARG A 301 18.77 8.46 -2.83
C ARG A 301 18.47 8.89 -4.27
N ILE A 302 18.33 10.20 -4.53
CA ILE A 302 18.18 10.71 -5.90
C ILE A 302 19.45 10.41 -6.72
N LEU A 303 20.63 10.67 -6.15
CA LEU A 303 21.91 10.43 -6.82
C LEU A 303 22.14 8.94 -7.13
N ILE A 304 21.78 8.02 -6.24
CA ILE A 304 21.83 6.57 -6.50
C ILE A 304 20.93 6.19 -7.68
N ILE A 305 19.70 6.71 -7.72
CA ILE A 305 18.77 6.45 -8.82
C ILE A 305 19.33 7.04 -10.13
N ALA A 306 19.95 8.22 -10.06
CA ALA A 306 20.56 8.87 -11.20
C ALA A 306 21.76 8.08 -11.76
N LEU A 307 22.68 7.64 -10.90
CA LEU A 307 23.83 6.80 -11.27
C LEU A 307 23.36 5.49 -11.91
N ARG A 308 22.38 4.80 -11.29
CA ARG A 308 21.83 3.55 -11.81
C ARG A 308 21.25 3.71 -13.22
N ARG A 309 20.66 4.87 -13.51
CA ARG A 309 20.08 5.18 -14.83
C ARG A 309 21.05 5.86 -15.79
N LYS A 310 22.30 6.09 -15.37
CA LYS A 310 23.29 6.90 -16.09
C LYS A 310 22.70 8.25 -16.53
N ALA A 311 21.91 8.88 -15.65
CA ALA A 311 21.21 10.13 -15.93
C ALA A 311 22.13 11.35 -15.82
N ILE A 312 23.25 11.21 -15.10
CA ILE A 312 24.27 12.24 -14.92
C ILE A 312 25.25 12.18 -16.10
N ALA A 313 25.59 13.31 -16.71
CA ALA A 313 26.50 13.42 -17.83
C ALA A 313 27.92 13.55 -17.30
N GLY A 314 28.85 12.75 -17.82
CA GLY A 314 30.24 12.75 -17.38
C GLY A 314 30.46 12.33 -15.92
N ILE A 315 29.47 11.69 -15.29
CA ILE A 315 29.62 10.97 -14.01
C ILE A 315 28.93 9.61 -14.20
N ASP A 316 29.71 8.56 -14.33
CA ASP A 316 29.23 7.19 -14.51
C ASP A 316 29.50 6.30 -13.28
N THR A 317 30.42 6.70 -12.40
CA THR A 317 30.82 5.94 -11.20
C THR A 317 30.51 6.68 -9.90
N LEU A 318 30.48 5.93 -8.78
CA LEU A 318 30.30 6.52 -7.46
C LEU A 318 31.52 7.36 -7.05
N ASP A 319 32.73 6.93 -7.41
CA ASP A 319 33.96 7.66 -7.08
C ASP A 319 34.03 9.01 -7.78
N GLU A 320 33.67 9.07 -9.08
CA GLU A 320 33.51 10.33 -9.80
C GLU A 320 32.46 11.23 -9.15
N LEU A 321 31.39 10.63 -8.62
CA LEU A 321 30.36 11.38 -7.91
C LEU A 321 30.84 11.86 -6.55
N LEU A 322 31.60 11.11 -5.76
CA LEU A 322 31.98 11.52 -4.41
C LEU A 322 33.19 12.44 -4.41
N ASN A 323 34.19 12.17 -5.25
CA ASN A 323 35.46 12.89 -5.29
C ASN A 323 35.47 14.09 -6.25
N GLY A 324 34.40 14.31 -7.02
CA GLY A 324 34.32 15.44 -7.93
C GLY A 324 34.30 16.80 -7.21
N GLU A 325 35.03 17.78 -7.73
CA GLU A 325 35.16 19.13 -7.13
C GLU A 325 34.05 20.10 -7.56
N ALA A 326 33.24 19.75 -8.57
CA ALA A 326 32.21 20.64 -9.10
C ALA A 326 31.11 20.90 -8.05
N LEU A 327 31.06 22.14 -7.53
CA LEU A 327 30.10 22.61 -6.51
C LEU A 327 28.64 22.32 -6.87
N ASN A 328 28.29 22.47 -8.14
CA ASN A 328 26.93 22.26 -8.60
C ASN A 328 26.88 21.09 -9.57
N ILE A 329 26.23 20.01 -9.14
CA ILE A 329 26.03 18.82 -9.97
C ILE A 329 25.09 19.16 -11.16
N GLN A 330 24.26 20.20 -11.02
CA GLN A 330 23.34 20.69 -12.04
C GLN A 330 23.87 21.84 -12.94
N VAL A 331 24.76 22.74 -12.48
CA VAL A 331 25.22 23.91 -13.28
C VAL A 331 26.30 23.59 -14.32
N CYS A 332 26.79 22.35 -14.38
CA CYS A 332 27.50 21.85 -15.57
C CYS A 332 26.59 21.16 -16.61
N GLY A 333 25.26 21.36 -16.59
CA GLY A 333 24.37 20.84 -17.65
C GLY A 333 24.32 19.30 -17.72
N ARG A 334 24.50 18.63 -16.57
CA ARG A 334 24.75 17.18 -16.54
C ARG A 334 23.53 16.29 -16.33
N TRP A 335 22.30 16.77 -16.14
CA TRP A 335 21.19 15.87 -16.50
C TRP A 335 21.27 15.68 -18.02
N LYS A 336 21.47 14.44 -18.48
CA LYS A 336 21.48 14.17 -19.92
C LYS A 336 20.20 14.78 -20.51
N PRO A 337 20.26 15.55 -21.61
CA PRO A 337 19.08 16.24 -22.15
C PRO A 337 17.89 15.30 -22.40
N SER A 338 18.17 14.04 -22.74
CA SER A 338 17.18 12.98 -22.93
C SER A 338 16.41 12.58 -21.65
N PHE A 339 16.92 12.91 -20.46
CA PHE A 339 16.32 12.60 -19.16
C PHE A 339 15.50 13.73 -18.56
N LEU A 340 15.64 14.97 -19.02
CA LEU A 340 15.02 16.13 -18.36
C LEU A 340 13.51 15.98 -18.16
N ASP A 341 12.80 15.51 -19.19
CA ASP A 341 11.36 15.33 -19.17
C ASP A 341 10.93 13.92 -18.71
N GLN A 342 11.89 13.07 -18.35
CA GLN A 342 11.60 11.74 -17.83
C GLN A 342 11.22 11.76 -16.35
N PRO A 343 10.46 10.77 -15.87
CA PRO A 343 10.09 10.68 -14.47
C PRO A 343 11.29 10.30 -13.60
N ILE A 344 11.44 10.94 -12.43
CA ILE A 344 12.35 10.43 -11.39
C ILE A 344 11.80 9.11 -10.84
N LEU A 345 10.50 9.09 -10.51
CA LEU A 345 9.81 7.90 -10.00
C LEU A 345 9.11 7.18 -11.16
N LEU A 346 9.58 5.98 -11.43
CA LEU A 346 9.06 5.08 -12.45
C LEU A 346 8.13 4.03 -11.82
N GLY A 347 7.15 3.57 -12.60
CA GLY A 347 6.25 2.50 -12.21
C GLY A 347 6.99 1.17 -12.14
N SER A 348 6.42 0.20 -11.45
CA SER A 348 6.93 -1.17 -11.42
C SER A 348 6.27 -2.03 -12.51
N THR A 349 7.01 -2.98 -13.08
CA THR A 349 6.45 -4.04 -13.92
C THR A 349 5.54 -4.97 -13.11
N PRO A 350 4.70 -5.82 -13.75
CA PRO A 350 3.84 -6.76 -13.03
C PRO A 350 4.62 -7.57 -11.98
N ARG A 351 4.06 -7.68 -10.77
CA ARG A 351 4.67 -8.32 -9.58
C ARG A 351 5.87 -7.58 -8.98
N GLY A 352 6.19 -6.37 -9.43
CA GLY A 352 7.25 -5.54 -8.83
C GLY A 352 8.65 -6.09 -9.04
N LEU A 353 8.87 -6.84 -10.12
CA LEU A 353 10.16 -7.52 -10.36
C LEU A 353 11.19 -6.58 -10.99
N GLU A 354 10.73 -5.58 -11.74
CA GLU A 354 11.58 -4.63 -12.45
C GLU A 354 10.90 -3.26 -12.47
N VAL A 355 11.69 -2.24 -12.83
CA VAL A 355 11.21 -0.88 -13.05
C VAL A 355 10.71 -0.78 -14.50
N SER A 356 9.60 -0.09 -14.72
CA SER A 356 9.03 0.17 -16.04
C SER A 356 9.44 1.55 -16.56
N ASP A 357 9.33 1.80 -17.86
CA ASP A 357 9.64 3.13 -18.43
C ASP A 357 8.55 4.19 -18.18
N LYS A 358 7.41 3.78 -17.61
CA LYS A 358 6.27 4.68 -17.35
C LYS A 358 6.45 5.37 -16.00
N PRO A 359 5.93 6.60 -15.81
CA PRO A 359 5.94 7.25 -14.50
C PRO A 359 5.20 6.42 -13.45
N ALA A 360 5.62 6.51 -12.19
CA ALA A 360 4.88 5.93 -11.08
C ALA A 360 3.53 6.65 -10.91
N SER A 361 2.46 5.88 -10.65
CA SER A 361 1.18 6.48 -10.29
C SER A 361 1.14 6.87 -8.82
N SER A 362 0.46 7.96 -8.49
CA SER A 362 0.20 8.36 -7.09
C SER A 362 -0.53 7.27 -6.29
N ALA A 363 -1.35 6.46 -6.96
CA ALA A 363 -2.02 5.31 -6.37
C ALA A 363 -1.02 4.18 -6.03
N SER A 364 -0.08 3.85 -6.93
CA SER A 364 0.93 2.82 -6.68
C SER A 364 1.90 3.22 -5.56
N LEU A 365 2.29 4.49 -5.47
CA LEU A 365 3.09 5.00 -4.34
C LEU A 365 2.40 4.77 -2.99
N THR A 366 1.08 5.01 -2.96
CA THR A 366 0.26 4.81 -1.76
C THR A 366 0.03 3.33 -1.45
N GLU A 367 -0.21 2.50 -2.48
CA GLU A 367 -0.45 1.07 -2.31
C GLU A 367 0.79 0.34 -1.81
N TYR A 368 1.96 0.69 -2.34
CA TYR A 368 3.22 0.07 -1.93
C TYR A 368 3.48 0.27 -0.44
N LEU A 369 3.32 1.51 0.05
CA LEU A 369 3.39 1.83 1.48
C LEU A 369 2.36 1.05 2.30
N ARG A 370 1.13 0.95 1.80
CA ARG A 370 0.05 0.21 2.47
C ARG A 370 0.40 -1.27 2.65
N GLU A 371 0.90 -1.90 1.60
CA GLU A 371 1.24 -3.32 1.64
C GLU A 371 2.41 -3.60 2.59
N ARG A 372 3.41 -2.71 2.67
CA ARG A 372 4.49 -2.81 3.67
C ARG A 372 3.98 -2.60 5.10
N GLY A 373 3.08 -1.65 5.32
CA GLY A 373 2.45 -1.49 6.64
C GLY A 373 1.66 -2.71 7.09
N LYS A 374 0.94 -3.39 6.19
CA LYS A 374 0.26 -4.66 6.50
C LYS A 374 1.25 -5.77 6.85
N GLN A 375 2.34 -5.88 6.09
CA GLN A 375 3.39 -6.89 6.34
C GLN A 375 4.12 -6.64 7.65
N MET A 376 4.28 -5.38 8.03
CA MET A 376 4.82 -4.97 9.34
C MET A 376 3.88 -5.30 10.51
N GLY A 377 2.59 -5.53 10.24
CA GLY A 377 1.60 -5.79 11.28
C GLY A 377 0.98 -4.52 11.88
N TYR A 378 1.01 -3.40 11.16
CA TYR A 378 0.26 -2.22 11.60
C TYR A 378 -1.25 -2.51 11.57
N ALA A 379 -1.89 -2.33 12.73
CA ALA A 379 -3.32 -2.54 12.91
C ALA A 379 -4.18 -1.63 12.03
N ARG A 380 -3.64 -0.45 11.71
CA ARG A 380 -4.32 0.57 10.93
C ARG A 380 -3.70 0.66 9.55
N THR A 381 -4.55 0.89 8.55
CA THR A 381 -4.11 1.12 7.18
C THR A 381 -3.30 2.41 7.10
N ILE A 382 -2.03 2.30 6.70
CA ILE A 382 -1.20 3.45 6.39
C ILE A 382 -1.30 3.83 4.91
N THR A 383 -1.14 5.11 4.64
CA THR A 383 -1.16 5.68 3.29
C THR A 383 -0.12 6.79 3.19
N PHE A 384 0.13 7.30 1.99
CA PHE A 384 1.03 8.45 1.83
C PHE A 384 0.55 9.69 2.61
N TYR A 385 -0.78 9.82 2.81
CA TYR A 385 -1.33 10.88 3.66
C TYR A 385 -0.96 10.70 5.13
N SER A 386 -0.68 9.48 5.60
CA SER A 386 -0.24 9.24 6.97
C SER A 386 1.13 9.85 7.24
N ILE A 387 2.05 9.79 6.27
CA ILE A 387 3.33 10.51 6.32
C ILE A 387 3.08 12.02 6.33
N ARG A 388 2.24 12.50 5.39
CA ARG A 388 1.92 13.92 5.25
C ARG A 388 1.28 14.53 6.51
N ARG A 389 0.46 13.76 7.24
CA ARG A 389 -0.13 14.19 8.52
C ARG A 389 0.93 14.31 9.61
N ARG A 390 1.80 13.32 9.76
CA ARG A 390 2.88 13.36 10.76
C ARG A 390 3.79 14.58 10.56
N ILE A 391 4.29 14.80 9.34
CA ILE A 391 5.11 16.01 9.07
C ILE A 391 4.33 17.31 9.25
N ALA A 392 3.01 17.33 9.01
CA ALA A 392 2.21 18.54 9.25
C ALA A 392 2.19 18.90 10.74
N THR A 393 1.96 17.92 11.62
CA THR A 393 2.05 18.10 13.07
C THR A 393 3.45 18.57 13.47
N ASP A 394 4.49 17.88 12.99
CA ASP A 394 5.88 18.19 13.32
C ASP A 394 6.29 19.60 12.84
N LEU A 395 5.84 20.04 11.66
CA LEU A 395 6.07 21.40 11.15
C LEU A 395 5.32 22.44 11.96
N THR A 396 4.05 22.20 12.33
CA THR A 396 3.29 23.13 13.15
C THR A 396 3.95 23.34 14.51
N GLU A 397 4.48 22.28 15.12
CA GLU A 397 5.24 22.36 16.38
C GLU A 397 6.55 23.16 16.22
N GLN A 398 7.25 23.02 15.09
CA GLN A 398 8.58 23.61 14.89
C GLN A 398 8.56 25.05 14.36
N VAL A 399 7.68 25.35 13.40
CA VAL A 399 7.65 26.62 12.67
C VAL A 399 6.31 27.36 12.75
N GLY A 400 5.33 26.80 13.45
CA GLY A 400 4.00 27.35 13.58
C GLY A 400 3.05 27.02 12.41
N PRO A 401 1.73 27.15 12.62
CA PRO A 401 0.71 26.68 11.69
C PRO A 401 0.72 27.45 10.36
N ASP A 402 0.96 28.76 10.36
CA ASP A 402 0.95 29.56 9.14
C ASP A 402 2.10 29.20 8.19
N HIS A 403 3.30 28.98 8.75
CA HIS A 403 4.45 28.54 7.97
C HIS A 403 4.26 27.11 7.48
N ALA A 404 3.71 26.22 8.32
CA ALA A 404 3.33 24.86 7.91
C ALA A 404 2.31 24.87 6.76
N ARG A 405 1.26 25.72 6.80
CA ARG A 405 0.30 25.90 5.69
C ARG A 405 1.01 26.32 4.41
N ARG A 406 1.97 27.25 4.49
CA ARG A 406 2.75 27.71 3.34
C ARG A 406 3.59 26.58 2.72
N ILE A 407 4.33 25.82 3.55
CA ILE A 407 5.12 24.66 3.09
C ILE A 407 4.20 23.62 2.42
N MET A 408 3.04 23.36 3.02
CA MET A 408 2.08 22.37 2.53
C MET A 408 1.28 22.81 1.29
N GLY A 409 1.45 24.06 0.84
CA GLY A 409 0.71 24.65 -0.27
C GLY A 409 -0.77 24.82 0.03
N HIS A 410 -1.13 25.22 1.25
CA HIS A 410 -2.48 25.64 1.63
C HIS A 410 -2.57 27.17 1.58
N SER A 411 -3.76 27.71 1.34
CA SER A 411 -3.99 29.15 1.46
C SER A 411 -3.94 29.58 2.93
N ALA A 412 -3.51 30.80 3.20
CA ALA A 412 -3.32 31.30 4.56
C ALA A 412 -4.59 31.19 5.43
N GLY A 413 -5.77 31.48 4.86
CA GLY A 413 -7.07 31.36 5.53
C GLY A 413 -7.71 29.97 5.47
N SER A 414 -7.01 28.95 4.95
CA SER A 414 -7.57 27.59 4.89
C SER A 414 -7.50 26.91 6.25
N LYS A 415 -8.65 26.39 6.73
CA LYS A 415 -8.70 25.49 7.89
C LYS A 415 -8.33 24.03 7.56
N THR A 416 -7.72 23.80 6.39
CA THR A 416 -7.44 22.45 5.90
C THR A 416 -6.38 21.73 6.73
N LEU A 417 -5.40 22.47 7.25
CA LEU A 417 -4.34 21.93 8.11
C LEU A 417 -4.96 21.35 9.39
N GLU A 418 -5.77 22.16 10.06
CA GLU A 418 -6.42 21.87 11.35
C GLU A 418 -7.46 20.76 11.21
N HIS A 419 -8.29 20.79 10.17
CA HIS A 419 -9.37 19.81 10.03
C HIS A 419 -8.92 18.41 9.58
N TYR A 420 -7.78 18.28 8.89
CA TYR A 420 -7.42 17.04 8.22
C TYR A 420 -6.03 16.50 8.54
N TYR A 421 -5.14 17.29 9.13
CA TYR A 421 -3.75 16.89 9.35
C TYR A 421 -3.27 16.96 10.79
N LEU A 422 -3.73 17.93 11.56
CA LEU A 422 -3.33 18.09 12.96
C LEU A 422 -4.10 17.12 13.85
N ASP A 423 -3.40 16.66 14.89
CA ASP A 423 -3.92 15.79 15.95
C ASP A 423 -3.47 16.36 17.30
N ASP A 424 -3.69 17.66 17.47
CA ASP A 424 -3.12 18.41 18.59
C ASP A 424 -3.93 18.18 19.86
N ALA A 425 -5.24 17.91 19.73
CA ALA A 425 -6.14 17.73 20.86
C ALA A 425 -5.84 16.48 21.69
N THR A 426 -5.32 15.41 21.06
CA THR A 426 -5.04 14.13 21.75
C THR A 426 -3.76 14.16 22.57
N ILE A 427 -2.80 15.01 22.19
CA ILE A 427 -1.49 15.12 22.85
C ILE A 427 -1.42 16.28 23.84
N THR A 428 -2.30 17.28 23.72
CA THR A 428 -2.25 18.49 24.56
C THR A 428 -2.62 18.16 26.00
N ASP A 429 -1.73 18.53 26.94
CA ASP A 429 -2.03 18.51 28.36
C ASP A 429 -2.98 19.65 28.74
N LEU A 430 -4.28 19.40 28.49
CA LEU A 430 -5.35 20.34 28.79
C LEU A 430 -5.45 20.64 30.28
N TYR A 431 -5.02 19.70 31.15
CA TYR A 431 -5.10 19.87 32.59
C TYR A 431 -4.06 20.88 33.07
N ALA A 432 -2.79 20.70 32.66
CA ALA A 432 -1.75 21.67 32.96
C ALA A 432 -2.11 23.07 32.42
N MET A 433 -2.66 23.15 31.21
CA MET A 433 -3.13 24.42 30.65
C MET A 433 -4.28 25.04 31.43
N ALA A 434 -5.28 24.25 31.82
CA ALA A 434 -6.46 24.73 32.55
C ALA A 434 -6.11 25.23 33.96
N LEU A 435 -5.13 24.61 34.62
CA LEU A 435 -4.65 25.00 35.93
C LEU A 435 -3.55 26.08 35.92
N GLY A 436 -3.08 26.49 34.73
CA GLY A 436 -1.96 27.41 34.61
C GLY A 436 -0.61 26.81 35.01
N GLU A 437 -0.51 25.49 35.02
CA GLU A 437 0.74 24.75 35.24
C GLU A 437 1.62 24.75 33.98
N SER A 438 2.91 24.49 34.16
CA SER A 438 3.85 24.41 33.05
C SER A 438 3.62 23.13 32.24
N VAL A 439 3.27 23.27 30.96
CA VAL A 439 3.12 22.15 30.03
C VAL A 439 4.48 21.50 29.77
N ASN A 440 4.66 20.24 30.19
CA ASN A 440 5.87 19.48 29.94
C ASN A 440 5.87 18.91 28.50
N ARG A 441 6.43 19.67 27.56
CA ARG A 441 6.54 19.29 26.15
C ARG A 441 7.33 18.00 25.91
N GLN A 442 8.29 17.69 26.78
CA GLN A 442 9.11 16.48 26.65
C GLN A 442 8.29 15.23 27.02
N ALA A 443 7.56 15.29 28.13
CA ALA A 443 6.65 14.22 28.53
C ALA A 443 5.55 13.97 27.48
N MET A 444 5.03 15.02 26.85
CA MET A 444 4.08 14.89 25.73
C MET A 444 4.69 14.15 24.53
N LYS A 445 5.95 14.46 24.17
CA LYS A 445 6.67 13.76 23.09
C LYS A 445 6.90 12.29 23.41
N GLU A 446 7.34 11.98 24.62
CA GLU A 446 7.56 10.61 25.07
C GLU A 446 6.27 9.80 25.07
N THR A 447 5.18 10.37 25.59
CA THR A 447 3.85 9.74 25.57
C THR A 447 3.39 9.46 24.15
N ARG A 448 3.62 10.40 23.22
CA ARG A 448 3.31 10.22 21.80
C ARG A 448 4.08 9.05 21.17
N LEU A 449 5.37 8.89 21.49
CA LEU A 449 6.19 7.77 20.98
C LEU A 449 5.68 6.40 21.48
N LEU A 450 5.08 6.34 22.67
CA LEU A 450 4.49 5.11 23.19
C LEU A 450 3.21 4.71 22.43
N HIS A 451 2.49 5.67 21.86
CA HIS A 451 1.28 5.45 21.06
C HIS A 451 1.53 5.36 19.54
N ASP A 452 2.78 5.52 19.10
CA ASP A 452 3.14 5.44 17.68
C ASP A 452 2.91 4.01 17.12
N LEU A 453 2.64 3.92 15.80
CA LEU A 453 2.33 2.65 15.14
C LEU A 453 3.48 1.66 15.20
N SER A 454 4.72 2.17 15.23
CA SER A 454 5.94 1.38 15.34
C SER A 454 6.07 0.65 16.69
N THR A 455 5.47 1.18 17.75
CA THR A 455 5.44 0.57 19.09
C THR A 455 4.35 -0.51 19.18
N THR A 456 3.25 -0.31 18.46
CA THR A 456 2.04 -1.13 18.53
C THR A 456 1.88 -2.13 17.37
N ALA A 457 2.91 -2.30 16.56
CA ALA A 457 2.93 -3.26 15.46
C ALA A 457 2.87 -4.71 15.97
N LEU A 458 2.05 -5.54 15.30
CA LEU A 458 2.02 -6.99 15.51
C LEU A 458 3.29 -7.60 14.94
N GLY A 459 4.01 -8.40 15.74
CA GLY A 459 5.28 -8.98 15.30
C GLY A 459 5.14 -9.81 14.03
N ALA A 460 6.22 -9.98 13.26
CA ALA A 460 6.18 -10.72 11.98
C ALA A 460 5.73 -12.20 12.14
N GLU A 461 5.91 -12.79 13.32
CA GLU A 461 5.41 -14.14 13.64
C GLU A 461 3.89 -14.15 13.88
N GLU A 462 3.37 -13.18 14.63
CA GLU A 462 1.94 -13.04 14.87
C GLU A 462 1.19 -12.78 13.57
N VAL A 463 1.71 -11.87 12.74
CA VAL A 463 1.16 -11.60 11.41
C VAL A 463 1.14 -12.88 10.57
N ARG A 464 2.24 -13.64 10.55
CA ARG A 464 2.31 -14.93 9.85
C ARG A 464 1.32 -15.97 10.41
N SER A 465 1.05 -15.98 11.71
CA SER A 465 0.07 -16.89 12.30
C SER A 465 -1.35 -16.64 11.80
N ILE A 466 -1.71 -15.36 11.61
CA ILE A 466 -3.00 -14.95 11.04
C ILE A 466 -3.09 -15.38 9.56
N TYR A 467 -2.00 -15.23 8.81
CA TYR A 467 -1.93 -15.66 7.42
C TYR A 467 -1.88 -17.20 7.30
N GLY A 468 -2.95 -17.80 6.80
CA GLY A 468 -2.95 -19.23 6.49
C GLY A 468 -4.27 -19.89 6.86
N THR A 469 -4.24 -20.81 7.81
CA THR A 469 -5.41 -21.57 8.27
C THR A 469 -6.45 -20.65 8.90
N ILE A 470 -6.06 -19.81 9.86
CA ILE A 470 -6.96 -18.88 10.58
C ILE A 470 -7.72 -17.99 9.61
N LEU A 471 -7.01 -17.29 8.70
CA LEU A 471 -7.66 -16.44 7.72
C LEU A 471 -8.60 -17.23 6.80
N ASN A 472 -8.21 -18.43 6.35
CA ASN A 472 -9.05 -19.21 5.46
C ASN A 472 -10.32 -19.72 6.17
N GLU A 473 -10.21 -20.10 7.44
CA GLU A 473 -11.32 -20.56 8.27
C GLU A 473 -12.28 -19.41 8.57
N ALA A 474 -11.78 -18.26 9.02
CA ALA A 474 -12.60 -17.09 9.28
C ALA A 474 -13.29 -16.55 8.00
N VAL A 475 -12.62 -16.65 6.84
CA VAL A 475 -13.25 -16.31 5.56
C VAL A 475 -14.36 -17.29 5.18
N ALA A 476 -14.17 -18.58 5.42
CA ALA A 476 -15.20 -19.58 5.14
C ALA A 476 -16.44 -19.34 6.01
N ALA A 477 -16.23 -19.15 7.33
CA ALA A 477 -17.31 -18.84 8.27
C ALA A 477 -18.06 -17.54 7.89
N PHE A 478 -17.32 -16.49 7.51
CA PHE A 478 -17.96 -15.24 7.06
C PHE A 478 -18.81 -15.43 5.80
N ILE A 479 -18.32 -16.19 4.82
CA ILE A 479 -19.06 -16.43 3.57
C ILE A 479 -20.33 -17.25 3.82
N GLU A 480 -20.29 -18.21 4.75
CA GLU A 480 -21.44 -19.05 5.11
C GLU A 480 -22.56 -18.24 5.77
N GLN A 481 -22.23 -17.19 6.52
CA GLN A 481 -23.19 -16.33 7.21
C GLN A 481 -23.60 -15.08 6.43
N ASP A 482 -22.94 -14.73 5.32
CA ASP A 482 -23.25 -13.52 4.56
C ASP A 482 -24.46 -13.77 3.63
N PRO A 483 -25.64 -13.17 3.90
CA PRO A 483 -26.82 -13.34 3.06
C PRO A 483 -26.64 -12.72 1.66
N ASN A 484 -25.58 -11.95 1.43
CA ASN A 484 -25.24 -11.37 0.12
C ASN A 484 -24.19 -12.18 -0.64
N ALA A 485 -23.82 -13.37 -0.16
CA ALA A 485 -22.92 -14.26 -0.88
C ALA A 485 -23.53 -14.64 -2.26
N PRO A 486 -22.74 -14.65 -3.36
CA PRO A 486 -23.30 -14.89 -4.69
C PRO A 486 -23.80 -16.33 -4.87
N GLU A 487 -25.09 -16.61 -4.76
CA GLU A 487 -25.63 -17.98 -4.90
C GLU A 487 -25.29 -18.64 -6.26
N THR A 488 -25.39 -17.88 -7.35
CA THR A 488 -25.17 -18.37 -8.73
C THR A 488 -24.12 -17.57 -9.51
N GLY A 489 -23.15 -16.97 -8.79
CA GLY A 489 -22.11 -16.15 -9.39
C GLY A 489 -21.16 -16.91 -10.32
N SER A 490 -20.67 -16.25 -11.36
CA SER A 490 -19.57 -16.76 -12.20
C SER A 490 -18.31 -17.04 -11.36
N PRO A 491 -17.39 -17.91 -11.82
CA PRO A 491 -16.11 -18.14 -11.13
C PRO A 491 -15.25 -16.87 -10.95
N ARG A 492 -15.51 -15.83 -11.74
CA ARG A 492 -14.86 -14.52 -11.60
C ARG A 492 -15.49 -13.70 -10.47
N GLU A 493 -16.81 -13.71 -10.36
CA GLU A 493 -17.55 -13.02 -9.29
C GLU A 493 -17.24 -13.63 -7.93
N TRP A 494 -17.26 -14.96 -7.81
CA TRP A 494 -16.85 -15.65 -6.59
C TRP A 494 -15.42 -15.33 -6.16
N ARG A 495 -14.46 -15.29 -7.12
CA ARG A 495 -13.08 -14.88 -6.82
C ARG A 495 -12.98 -13.43 -6.34
N ASN A 496 -13.75 -12.52 -6.95
CA ASN A 496 -13.76 -11.12 -6.54
C ASN A 496 -14.42 -10.94 -5.16
N TYR A 497 -15.53 -11.61 -4.92
CA TYR A 497 -16.23 -11.62 -3.64
C TYR A 497 -15.35 -12.17 -2.53
N ARG A 498 -14.78 -13.37 -2.72
CA ARG A 498 -13.84 -13.97 -1.75
C ARG A 498 -12.65 -13.04 -1.47
N ARG A 499 -12.08 -12.39 -2.49
CA ARG A 499 -10.99 -11.42 -2.28
C ARG A 499 -11.43 -10.24 -1.40
N ARG A 500 -12.65 -9.72 -1.58
CA ARG A 500 -13.21 -8.65 -0.74
C ARG A 500 -13.38 -9.13 0.71
N VAL A 501 -14.03 -10.28 0.90
CA VAL A 501 -14.24 -10.88 2.23
C VAL A 501 -12.91 -11.14 2.93
N SER A 502 -11.96 -11.79 2.25
CA SER A 502 -10.62 -12.03 2.82
C SER A 502 -9.92 -10.76 3.28
N GLN A 503 -10.10 -9.64 2.56
CA GLN A 503 -9.54 -8.37 2.98
C GLN A 503 -10.22 -7.81 4.23
N VAL A 504 -11.54 -7.92 4.34
CA VAL A 504 -12.31 -7.47 5.51
C VAL A 504 -11.97 -8.31 6.74
N VAL A 505 -11.98 -9.64 6.59
CA VAL A 505 -11.68 -10.59 7.66
C VAL A 505 -10.24 -10.42 8.14
N LEU A 506 -9.26 -10.34 7.23
CA LEU A 506 -7.87 -10.10 7.60
C LEU A 506 -7.71 -8.79 8.39
N THR A 507 -8.37 -7.72 7.94
CA THR A 507 -8.31 -6.42 8.62
C THR A 507 -8.89 -6.52 10.03
N SER A 508 -9.98 -7.28 10.19
CA SER A 508 -10.64 -7.50 11.49
C SER A 508 -9.77 -8.32 12.44
N LEU A 509 -9.15 -9.39 11.94
CA LEU A 509 -8.22 -10.22 12.73
C LEU A 509 -6.99 -9.44 13.21
N LEU A 510 -6.39 -8.63 12.32
CA LEU A 510 -5.28 -7.74 12.70
C LEU A 510 -5.71 -6.71 13.74
N ARG A 511 -6.93 -6.18 13.64
CA ARG A 511 -7.46 -5.24 14.63
C ARG A 511 -7.61 -5.89 16.01
N VAL A 512 -8.30 -7.03 16.10
CA VAL A 512 -8.50 -7.76 17.36
C VAL A 512 -7.17 -8.12 18.02
N ARG A 513 -6.19 -8.58 17.23
CA ARG A 513 -4.86 -8.89 17.76
C ARG A 513 -4.12 -7.65 18.25
N SER A 514 -4.25 -6.54 17.56
CA SER A 514 -3.64 -5.29 18.01
C SER A 514 -4.30 -4.76 19.27
N GLU A 515 -5.64 -4.83 19.38
CA GLU A 515 -6.37 -4.46 20.60
C GLU A 515 -5.88 -5.27 21.79
N LYS A 516 -5.77 -6.60 21.64
CA LYS A 516 -5.19 -7.47 22.68
C LYS A 516 -3.76 -7.09 23.05
N LEU A 517 -2.92 -6.76 22.06
CA LEU A 517 -1.56 -6.27 22.32
C LEU A 517 -1.58 -4.96 23.11
N HIS A 518 -2.47 -4.01 22.78
CA HIS A 518 -2.58 -2.76 23.52
C HIS A 518 -3.03 -2.97 24.97
N GLU A 519 -3.89 -3.96 25.21
CA GLU A 519 -4.33 -4.32 26.56
C GLU A 519 -3.22 -4.98 27.39
N THR A 520 -2.30 -5.71 26.76
CA THR A 520 -1.28 -6.50 27.46
C THR A 520 0.12 -5.88 27.47
N ILE A 521 0.42 -4.93 26.57
CA ILE A 521 1.76 -4.37 26.43
C ILE A 521 2.16 -3.60 27.69
N THR A 522 3.30 -3.95 28.27
CA THR A 522 3.82 -3.25 29.44
C THR A 522 4.54 -1.97 29.05
N ARG A 523 4.70 -1.03 29.99
CA ARG A 523 5.48 0.19 29.76
C ARG A 523 6.93 -0.12 29.38
N GLU A 524 7.54 -1.09 30.07
CA GLU A 524 8.91 -1.54 29.79
C GLU A 524 9.04 -2.09 28.37
N GLU A 525 8.09 -2.93 27.94
CA GLU A 525 8.06 -3.46 26.59
C GLU A 525 7.90 -2.33 25.54
N ALA A 526 6.98 -1.39 25.78
CA ALA A 526 6.77 -0.26 24.90
C ALA A 526 8.02 0.62 24.78
N THR A 527 8.69 0.92 25.90
CA THR A 527 9.96 1.69 25.90
C THR A 527 11.08 0.93 25.19
N ALA A 528 11.21 -0.38 25.40
CA ALA A 528 12.18 -1.21 24.70
C ALA A 528 11.94 -1.23 23.19
N ARG A 529 10.66 -1.26 22.75
CA ARG A 529 10.29 -1.13 21.34
C ARG A 529 10.66 0.24 20.78
N VAL A 530 10.38 1.34 21.51
CA VAL A 530 10.78 2.70 21.09
C VAL A 530 12.30 2.79 20.91
N GLN A 531 13.09 2.28 21.86
CA GLN A 531 14.55 2.26 21.77
C GLN A 531 15.05 1.43 20.58
N ARG A 532 14.46 0.24 20.36
CA ARG A 532 14.78 -0.59 19.19
C ARG A 532 14.47 0.13 17.87
N ASN A 533 13.38 0.89 17.85
CA ASN A 533 12.92 1.65 16.68
C ASN A 533 13.72 2.94 16.43
N ALA A 534 14.44 3.45 17.43
CA ALA A 534 15.31 4.61 17.27
C ALA A 534 16.52 4.31 16.36
N SER A 535 16.96 3.05 16.34
CA SER A 535 18.07 2.58 15.50
C SER A 535 17.56 1.81 14.27
N ASN A 536 17.96 2.25 13.08
CA ASN A 536 17.67 1.52 11.85
C ASN A 536 18.64 0.31 11.70
N SER A 537 18.12 -0.88 11.37
CA SER A 537 18.94 -2.10 11.30
C SER A 537 19.97 -2.04 10.17
N LEU A 538 19.59 -1.49 9.01
CA LEU A 538 20.50 -1.26 7.88
C LEU A 538 21.61 -0.27 8.28
N MET A 539 21.26 0.82 8.96
CA MET A 539 22.24 1.81 9.39
C MET A 539 23.19 1.26 10.45
N ARG A 540 22.70 0.47 11.40
CA ARG A 540 23.55 -0.23 12.37
C ARG A 540 24.55 -1.15 11.67
N ALA A 541 24.12 -1.89 10.65
CA ALA A 541 25.03 -2.75 9.89
C ALA A 541 26.07 -1.95 9.09
N ILE A 542 25.69 -0.79 8.52
CA ILE A 542 26.62 0.13 7.86
C ILE A 542 27.65 0.63 8.87
N LEU A 543 27.22 1.11 10.04
CA LEU A 543 28.12 1.60 11.10
C LEU A 543 29.09 0.51 11.57
N GLN A 544 28.59 -0.70 11.81
CA GLN A 544 29.43 -1.85 12.19
C GLN A 544 30.45 -2.19 11.12
N THR A 545 30.05 -2.15 9.84
CA THR A 545 30.95 -2.43 8.72
C THR A 545 32.00 -1.33 8.60
N CYS A 546 31.62 -0.06 8.71
CA CYS A 546 32.57 1.05 8.68
C CYS A 546 33.56 1.01 9.85
N ALA A 547 33.10 0.67 11.06
CA ALA A 547 33.97 0.53 12.23
C ALA A 547 34.94 -0.66 12.10
N ALA A 548 34.59 -1.67 11.31
CA ALA A 548 35.44 -2.82 11.02
C ALA A 548 36.39 -2.61 9.83
N MET A 549 36.26 -1.53 9.07
CA MET A 549 37.20 -1.22 8.00
C MET A 549 38.52 -0.73 8.62
N PRO A 550 39.69 -1.26 8.20
CA PRO A 550 40.95 -0.71 8.64
C PRO A 550 41.01 0.76 8.22
N THR A 551 41.23 1.66 9.18
CA THR A 551 41.61 3.04 8.91
C THR A 551 42.90 3.00 8.09
N GLN A 552 42.79 3.22 6.78
CA GLN A 552 43.95 3.60 5.99
C GLN A 552 44.32 5.00 6.47
N ASP A 553 45.34 5.08 7.33
CA ASP A 553 46.01 6.34 7.58
C ASP A 553 46.69 6.75 6.25
N PRO A 554 46.40 7.93 5.69
CA PRO A 554 47.01 8.38 4.44
C PRO A 554 48.53 8.66 4.56
N LEU A 555 49.14 8.34 5.71
CA LEU A 555 50.57 8.50 5.99
C LEU A 555 51.39 7.20 5.87
N ASP A 556 50.74 6.05 5.66
CA ASP A 556 51.42 4.74 5.53
C ASP A 556 51.44 4.21 4.08
N GLU A 557 51.33 5.09 3.07
CA GLU A 557 51.78 4.73 1.72
C GLU A 557 53.32 4.73 1.72
N GLU A 558 53.91 3.52 1.81
CA GLU A 558 55.33 3.32 1.53
C GLU A 558 55.67 4.02 0.20
N PRO A 559 56.65 4.94 0.18
CA PRO A 559 56.99 5.66 -1.03
C PRO A 559 57.34 4.66 -2.14
N PRO A 560 56.95 4.95 -3.39
CA PRO A 560 57.12 4.01 -4.49
C PRO A 560 58.58 3.56 -4.58
N ALA A 561 58.78 2.23 -4.59
CA ALA A 561 60.09 1.63 -4.66
C ALA A 561 60.88 2.20 -5.85
N MET A 562 62.13 2.61 -5.59
CA MET A 562 63.07 3.06 -6.61
C MET A 562 63.12 2.07 -7.78
N LEU A 563 62.91 2.59 -9.00
CA LEU A 563 63.20 1.83 -10.22
C LEU A 563 64.69 1.46 -10.24
N ALA A 564 65.01 0.32 -10.87
CA ALA A 564 66.36 -0.26 -10.88
C ALA A 564 67.44 0.61 -11.56
N ASP A 565 67.06 1.72 -12.18
CA ASP A 565 67.93 2.71 -12.84
C ASP A 565 68.05 4.05 -12.09
N GLY A 566 67.41 4.19 -10.91
CA GLY A 566 67.60 5.35 -10.04
C GLY A 566 66.92 6.65 -10.50
N GLY A 567 65.92 6.58 -11.38
CA GLY A 567 65.10 7.73 -11.79
C GLY A 567 63.74 7.80 -11.09
N PHE A 568 63.33 8.98 -10.65
CA PHE A 568 61.95 9.28 -10.22
C PHE A 568 61.04 9.58 -11.42
N GLU A 569 59.76 9.20 -11.35
CA GLU A 569 58.74 9.53 -12.36
C GLU A 569 58.60 11.05 -12.56
N SER A 570 58.59 11.49 -13.81
CA SER A 570 58.77 12.88 -14.25
C SER A 570 57.56 13.82 -14.05
N HIS A 571 56.70 13.57 -13.06
CA HIS A 571 55.52 14.42 -12.81
C HIS A 571 55.29 14.75 -11.31
N TYR A 572 56.36 14.88 -10.53
CA TYR A 572 56.28 15.49 -9.21
C TYR A 572 56.54 17.00 -9.31
N VAL A 573 55.51 17.82 -9.15
CA VAL A 573 55.65 19.28 -9.02
C VAL A 573 55.64 19.59 -7.52
N GLU A 574 56.81 19.93 -6.99
CA GLU A 574 56.93 20.51 -5.65
C GLU A 574 56.10 21.80 -5.58
N SER A 575 55.09 21.80 -4.70
CA SER A 575 54.38 23.02 -4.34
C SER A 575 55.27 23.88 -3.43
N PRO A 576 55.25 25.21 -3.57
CA PRO A 576 56.09 26.09 -2.76
C PRO A 576 55.67 26.05 -1.27
N PRO A 577 56.61 26.23 -0.33
CA PRO A 577 56.32 26.15 1.09
C PRO A 577 55.40 27.30 1.54
N GLU A 578 54.33 26.95 2.27
CA GLU A 578 53.47 27.93 2.93
C GLU A 578 54.24 28.69 4.02
N PRO A 579 54.00 30.00 4.21
CA PRO A 579 54.61 30.76 5.30
C PRO A 579 53.92 30.48 6.64
N ASP A 580 54.75 30.37 7.69
CA ASP A 580 54.40 30.11 9.08
C ASP A 580 53.25 30.99 9.63
N ILE A 581 52.33 30.34 10.33
CA ILE A 581 51.23 30.95 11.09
C ILE A 581 51.72 31.28 12.50
N ASP A 582 51.80 32.57 12.83
CA ASP A 582 51.88 33.07 14.21
C ASP A 582 50.45 33.30 14.79
N LEU A 583 50.18 32.60 15.91
CA LEU A 583 49.59 33.07 17.20
C LEU A 583 48.65 34.32 17.19
N SER A 584 47.47 34.43 17.85
CA SER A 584 46.76 33.70 18.92
C SER A 584 45.35 34.39 19.15
N PRO A 585 44.63 34.38 20.31
CA PRO A 585 43.31 33.75 20.49
C PRO A 585 42.17 34.66 21.08
N SER A 586 40.93 34.14 21.20
CA SER A 586 39.97 34.40 22.32
C SER A 586 38.63 33.67 22.08
N SER A 587 38.35 32.61 22.84
CA SER A 587 37.52 32.55 24.07
C SER A 587 36.01 32.53 23.84
N ASN A 588 35.37 31.37 24.09
CA ASN A 588 34.54 31.18 25.29
C ASN A 588 34.09 29.72 25.44
N VAL A 589 34.61 29.12 26.50
CA VAL A 589 34.32 27.82 27.11
C VAL A 589 32.98 27.90 27.85
N ILE A 590 32.15 26.83 27.85
CA ILE A 590 31.58 26.22 29.07
C ILE A 590 31.36 24.71 28.84
N MET A 591 32.17 23.90 29.53
CA MET A 591 32.00 22.46 29.74
C MET A 591 30.97 22.17 30.84
N ARG A 592 30.25 21.05 30.75
CA ARG A 592 29.65 20.37 31.92
C ARG A 592 29.97 18.89 31.89
N PHE A 593 30.75 18.47 32.89
CA PHE A 593 30.94 17.10 33.37
C PHE A 593 29.69 16.62 34.12
N THR A 594 29.38 15.32 34.02
CA THR A 594 28.85 14.55 35.16
C THR A 594 29.27 13.08 35.04
N ASP A 595 29.85 12.59 36.15
CA ASP A 595 30.33 11.24 36.40
C ASP A 595 29.23 10.17 36.57
N GLU A 596 29.74 8.95 36.46
CA GLU A 596 29.21 7.60 36.55
C GLU A 596 28.42 7.23 37.82
N THR A 597 27.43 6.32 37.69
CA THR A 597 27.50 4.90 38.14
C THR A 597 26.11 4.32 38.44
N SER A 598 25.68 3.33 37.63
CA SER A 598 25.02 2.09 38.08
C SER A 598 24.52 1.25 36.88
N LYS A 599 25.28 0.19 36.51
CA LYS A 599 24.86 -0.93 35.62
C LYS A 599 23.90 -1.88 36.40
N PRO A 600 22.92 -2.60 35.79
CA PRO A 600 23.13 -3.69 34.81
C PRO A 600 22.09 -3.68 33.65
N LEU A 601 22.23 -4.28 32.46
CA LEU A 601 22.79 -5.55 31.98
C LEU A 601 23.32 -5.36 30.52
N ASP A 602 24.40 -6.07 30.18
CA ASP A 602 25.02 -6.28 28.85
C ASP A 602 24.47 -5.49 27.65
N HIS A 603 25.01 -4.28 27.48
CA HIS A 603 25.08 -3.62 26.19
C HIS A 603 26.45 -3.93 25.57
N MET A 604 26.45 -4.48 24.34
CA MET A 604 27.63 -4.38 23.47
C MET A 604 27.85 -2.90 23.17
N GLU A 605 28.75 -2.27 23.93
CA GLU A 605 29.28 -0.94 23.64
C GLU A 605 29.92 -0.98 22.24
N VAL A 606 29.32 -0.26 21.29
CA VAL A 606 29.95 0.04 20.00
C VAL A 606 31.13 0.96 20.33
N PRO A 607 32.37 0.66 19.89
CA PRO A 607 33.52 1.49 20.20
C PRO A 607 33.32 2.93 19.73
N ASP A 608 33.68 3.88 20.59
CA ASP A 608 33.55 5.35 20.46
C ASP A 608 34.56 5.95 19.45
N ALA A 609 34.85 5.23 18.36
CA ALA A 609 35.56 5.79 17.21
C ALA A 609 34.50 6.40 16.28
N SER A 610 34.34 7.72 16.30
CA SER A 610 33.35 8.41 15.47
C SER A 610 33.66 8.13 13.98
N VAL A 611 32.94 7.17 13.40
CA VAL A 611 33.08 6.83 11.98
C VAL A 611 32.85 8.10 11.14
N PRO A 612 33.77 8.47 10.24
CA PRO A 612 33.60 9.67 9.42
C PRO A 612 32.31 9.60 8.59
N TYR A 613 31.55 10.71 8.56
CA TYR A 613 30.28 10.80 7.83
C TYR A 613 30.43 10.39 6.35
N PHE A 614 31.51 10.85 5.69
CA PHE A 614 31.83 10.50 4.31
C PHE A 614 31.95 8.98 4.09
N THR A 615 32.57 8.26 5.02
CA THR A 615 32.72 6.80 4.95
C THR A 615 31.36 6.11 5.02
N CYS A 616 30.46 6.57 5.90
CA CYS A 616 29.09 6.06 5.98
C CYS A 616 28.28 6.37 4.72
N VAL A 617 28.43 7.57 4.16
CA VAL A 617 27.81 7.98 2.88
C VAL A 617 28.23 7.05 1.76
N ARG A 618 29.55 6.88 1.58
CA ARG A 618 30.11 6.01 0.55
C ARG A 618 29.56 4.60 0.69
N LEU A 619 29.66 3.99 1.87
CA LEU A 619 29.20 2.62 2.08
C LEU A 619 27.69 2.47 1.87
N MET A 620 26.87 3.41 2.33
CA MET A 620 25.43 3.37 2.08
C MET A 620 25.12 3.40 0.57
N MET A 621 25.76 4.31 -0.16
CA MET A 621 25.54 4.46 -1.61
C MET A 621 26.03 3.23 -2.38
N GLU A 622 27.19 2.69 -2.02
CA GLU A 622 27.73 1.45 -2.57
C GLU A 622 26.78 0.27 -2.38
N LEU A 623 26.31 0.04 -1.14
CA LEU A 623 25.37 -1.04 -0.86
C LEU A 623 24.13 -0.95 -1.75
N LEU A 624 23.52 0.24 -1.83
CA LEU A 624 22.34 0.47 -2.64
C LEU A 624 22.59 0.31 -4.15
N LEU A 625 23.83 0.48 -4.63
CA LEU A 625 24.23 0.23 -6.02
C LEU A 625 24.54 -1.27 -6.27
N ILE A 626 25.33 -1.91 -5.41
CA ILE A 626 25.79 -3.31 -5.53
C ILE A 626 24.60 -4.29 -5.57
N PHE A 627 23.61 -4.10 -4.71
CA PHE A 627 22.42 -4.97 -4.64
C PHE A 627 21.54 -4.93 -5.90
N SER A 628 21.78 -4.00 -6.82
CA SER A 628 21.04 -3.93 -8.09
C SER A 628 21.69 -4.69 -9.24
N ASN A 629 23.02 -4.93 -9.19
CA ASN A 629 23.76 -5.65 -10.23
C ASN A 629 23.80 -7.16 -9.99
N SER A 630 23.48 -7.61 -8.78
CA SER A 630 23.32 -9.03 -8.42
C SER A 630 21.96 -9.54 -8.88
N THR A 631 21.75 -9.61 -10.20
CA THR A 631 20.97 -10.73 -10.75
C THR A 631 21.65 -12.01 -10.26
N PRO A 632 20.90 -13.03 -9.80
CA PRO A 632 21.49 -14.30 -9.39
C PRO A 632 21.90 -15.09 -10.64
N HIS A 633 22.85 -14.56 -11.41
CA HIS A 633 23.77 -15.39 -12.15
C HIS A 633 24.90 -15.70 -11.19
N VAL A 634 24.91 -16.95 -10.72
CA VAL A 634 26.10 -17.57 -10.17
C VAL A 634 27.12 -17.60 -11.31
N GLN A 635 27.85 -16.50 -11.51
CA GLN A 635 29.06 -16.52 -12.31
C GLN A 635 30.21 -16.83 -11.38
N ALA A 636 30.83 -17.97 -11.64
CA ALA A 636 32.07 -18.42 -11.02
C ALA A 636 33.15 -17.34 -11.15
N GLY A 637 33.86 -17.07 -10.05
CA GLY A 637 35.24 -16.58 -10.15
C GLY A 637 35.58 -15.19 -9.58
N GLY A 638 34.64 -14.44 -8.99
CA GLY A 638 34.95 -13.16 -8.34
C GLY A 638 34.72 -13.20 -6.83
N ARG A 639 35.77 -13.39 -6.02
CA ARG A 639 35.68 -13.34 -4.55
C ARG A 639 35.59 -11.89 -4.08
N LEU A 640 34.37 -11.41 -3.84
CA LEU A 640 34.12 -10.55 -2.68
C LEU A 640 33.38 -11.42 -1.65
N PRO A 641 33.83 -11.49 -0.39
CA PRO A 641 33.20 -12.35 0.60
C PRO A 641 31.82 -11.79 0.94
N LEU A 642 30.77 -12.39 0.38
CA LEU A 642 29.37 -12.18 0.77
C LEU A 642 29.09 -12.58 2.24
N SER A 643 30.11 -12.94 3.02
CA SER A 643 30.03 -13.42 4.40
C SER A 643 30.22 -12.34 5.47
N THR A 644 30.48 -11.08 5.11
CA THR A 644 30.79 -10.02 6.10
C THR A 644 29.63 -9.11 6.47
N LEU A 645 28.44 -9.24 5.87
CA LEU A 645 27.24 -8.56 6.36
C LEU A 645 26.42 -9.53 7.24
N PRO A 646 26.25 -9.26 8.54
CA PRO A 646 25.43 -10.10 9.44
C PRO A 646 23.92 -10.02 9.14
N LEU A 647 23.50 -9.24 8.16
CA LEU A 647 22.12 -9.20 7.69
C LEU A 647 21.98 -10.04 6.41
N SER A 648 21.05 -10.99 6.43
CA SER A 648 20.63 -11.79 5.27
C SER A 648 19.88 -10.95 4.20
N ILE A 649 20.44 -9.81 3.80
CA ILE A 649 19.92 -8.95 2.73
C ILE A 649 20.34 -9.60 1.41
N THR A 650 19.69 -10.71 1.08
CA THR A 650 19.74 -11.29 -0.25
C THR A 650 18.41 -11.00 -0.91
N ALA A 651 18.42 -10.41 -2.12
CA ALA A 651 17.21 -10.34 -2.92
C ALA A 651 16.66 -11.76 -3.00
N ARG A 652 15.44 -12.00 -2.48
CA ARG A 652 14.89 -13.35 -2.50
C ARG A 652 14.94 -13.86 -3.94
N PRO A 653 15.51 -15.05 -4.18
CA PRO A 653 15.64 -15.58 -5.53
C PRO A 653 14.27 -15.53 -6.20
N ARG A 654 14.23 -15.11 -7.48
CA ARG A 654 13.00 -15.05 -8.25
C ARG A 654 12.32 -16.42 -8.09
N HIS A 655 10.99 -16.48 -8.01
CA HIS A 655 10.27 -17.77 -7.92
C HIS A 655 10.53 -18.72 -9.12
N ASN A 656 11.34 -18.27 -10.09
CA ASN A 656 11.79 -18.97 -11.29
C ASN A 656 13.33 -19.06 -11.38
N ASN A 657 14.10 -18.81 -10.31
CA ASN A 657 15.48 -19.28 -10.29
C ASN A 657 15.45 -20.78 -10.53
N GLN A 658 16.28 -21.28 -11.44
CA GLN A 658 16.22 -22.66 -11.92
C GLN A 658 16.24 -23.61 -10.71
N LEU A 659 15.06 -24.11 -10.34
CA LEU A 659 14.92 -25.06 -9.25
C LEU A 659 15.40 -26.37 -9.84
N VAL A 660 16.70 -26.62 -9.82
CA VAL A 660 17.30 -27.90 -10.21
C VAL A 660 17.45 -28.74 -8.96
N CYS A 661 17.32 -30.05 -9.09
CA CYS A 661 17.60 -30.96 -7.99
C CYS A 661 19.11 -31.19 -7.91
N ASN A 662 19.78 -30.71 -6.85
CA ASN A 662 21.22 -30.90 -6.67
C ASN A 662 21.60 -32.39 -6.68
N GLU A 663 20.78 -33.26 -6.06
CA GLU A 663 21.02 -34.70 -6.07
C GLU A 663 20.91 -35.32 -7.47
N CYS A 664 20.08 -34.77 -8.38
CA CYS A 664 20.08 -35.20 -9.78
C CYS A 664 21.29 -34.63 -10.53
N HIS A 665 21.68 -33.38 -10.21
CA HIS A 665 22.78 -32.69 -10.85
C HIS A 665 24.13 -33.38 -10.59
N GLU A 666 24.32 -33.89 -9.37
CA GLU A 666 25.52 -34.59 -8.92
C GLU A 666 25.53 -36.09 -9.27
N ASP A 667 24.37 -36.70 -9.58
CA ASP A 667 24.27 -38.12 -9.95
C ASP A 667 24.58 -38.32 -11.45
N GLU A 668 25.82 -38.72 -11.75
CA GLU A 668 26.30 -38.97 -13.11
C GLU A 668 25.54 -40.09 -13.84
N GLU A 669 24.76 -40.90 -13.12
CA GLU A 669 23.94 -42.00 -13.65
C GLU A 669 22.51 -41.54 -14.04
N VAL A 670 22.15 -40.28 -13.75
CA VAL A 670 20.86 -39.69 -14.16
C VAL A 670 20.98 -39.12 -15.57
N ASP A 671 19.97 -39.34 -16.42
CA ASP A 671 19.95 -38.82 -17.78
C ASP A 671 20.11 -37.29 -17.83
N ALA A 672 20.76 -36.79 -18.89
CA ALA A 672 21.07 -35.36 -19.03
C ALA A 672 19.80 -34.48 -18.99
N GLU A 673 18.66 -35.00 -19.46
CA GLU A 673 17.38 -34.30 -19.44
C GLU A 673 16.86 -34.12 -17.99
N HIS A 674 16.92 -35.16 -17.15
CA HIS A 674 16.57 -35.07 -15.72
C HIS A 674 17.60 -34.30 -14.89
N ARG A 675 18.89 -34.41 -15.22
CA ARG A 675 20.00 -33.72 -14.54
C ARG A 675 19.86 -32.20 -14.63
N HIS A 676 19.47 -31.70 -15.79
CA HIS A 676 19.28 -30.28 -16.04
C HIS A 676 17.81 -29.84 -15.96
N ARG A 677 16.92 -30.69 -15.43
CA ARG A 677 15.50 -30.40 -15.33
C ARG A 677 15.22 -29.25 -14.38
N VAL A 678 14.59 -28.20 -14.90
CA VAL A 678 14.12 -27.07 -14.12
C VAL A 678 12.69 -27.31 -13.63
N TRP A 679 12.52 -27.37 -12.31
CA TRP A 679 11.21 -27.57 -11.67
C TRP A 679 10.39 -26.28 -11.66
N LYS A 680 9.10 -26.38 -12.00
CA LYS A 680 8.19 -25.22 -12.14
C LYS A 680 7.98 -24.42 -10.83
N CYS A 681 8.10 -25.06 -9.67
CA CYS A 681 7.95 -24.42 -8.36
C CYS A 681 8.55 -25.30 -7.24
N ASN A 682 8.81 -24.71 -6.07
CA ASN A 682 9.44 -25.42 -4.94
C ASN A 682 8.60 -26.64 -4.49
N ALA A 683 7.28 -26.55 -4.53
CA ALA A 683 6.41 -27.69 -4.20
C ALA A 683 6.60 -28.90 -5.14
N HIS A 684 6.96 -28.68 -6.41
CA HIS A 684 7.26 -29.75 -7.35
C HIS A 684 8.67 -30.33 -7.13
N LEU A 685 9.66 -29.49 -6.88
CA LEU A 685 11.01 -29.94 -6.50
C LEU A 685 10.94 -30.77 -5.20
N GLN A 686 10.23 -30.27 -4.18
CA GLN A 686 10.02 -31.00 -2.92
C GLN A 686 9.27 -32.33 -3.14
N ARG A 687 8.31 -32.39 -4.06
CA ARG A 687 7.64 -33.66 -4.40
C ARG A 687 8.62 -34.67 -5.02
N HIS A 688 9.55 -34.20 -5.84
CA HIS A 688 10.59 -35.03 -6.43
C HIS A 688 11.64 -35.48 -5.41
N LEU A 689 12.14 -34.57 -4.57
CA LEU A 689 13.05 -34.86 -3.47
C LEU A 689 12.45 -35.85 -2.46
N ASN A 690 11.13 -35.86 -2.29
CA ASN A 690 10.41 -36.79 -1.42
C ASN A 690 9.95 -38.08 -2.14
N SER A 691 10.20 -38.21 -3.44
CA SER A 691 9.89 -39.43 -4.19
C SER A 691 10.98 -40.48 -4.00
N ASP A 692 10.73 -41.72 -4.39
CA ASP A 692 11.72 -42.80 -4.29
C ASP A 692 12.85 -42.65 -5.34
N PHE A 693 12.84 -41.62 -6.18
CA PHE A 693 13.81 -41.42 -7.26
C PHE A 693 15.26 -41.41 -6.77
N HIS A 694 15.52 -40.79 -5.61
CA HIS A 694 16.85 -40.72 -4.98
C HIS A 694 17.15 -41.88 -4.01
N SER A 695 16.24 -42.85 -3.87
CA SER A 695 16.50 -44.02 -3.03
C SER A 695 17.73 -44.78 -3.51
N LEU A 696 18.47 -45.38 -2.57
CA LEU A 696 19.65 -46.20 -2.87
C LEU A 696 19.31 -47.37 -3.81
N ARG A 697 18.11 -47.94 -3.67
CA ARG A 697 17.57 -48.95 -4.60
C ARG A 697 17.50 -48.45 -6.04
N ASN A 698 16.96 -47.25 -6.28
CA ASN A 698 16.82 -46.72 -7.63
C ASN A 698 18.15 -46.19 -8.19
N LYS A 699 19.06 -45.68 -7.34
CA LYS A 699 20.45 -45.41 -7.73
C LYS A 699 21.16 -46.68 -8.21
N PHE A 700 21.00 -47.80 -7.48
CA PHE A 700 21.58 -49.09 -7.87
C PHE A 700 21.03 -49.61 -9.21
N LEU A 701 19.71 -49.46 -9.46
CA LEU A 701 19.11 -49.82 -10.75
C LEU A 701 19.67 -48.99 -11.90
N ARG A 702 19.79 -47.66 -11.73
CA ARG A 702 20.37 -46.79 -12.76
C ARG A 702 21.82 -47.16 -13.08
N ARG A 703 22.63 -47.43 -12.06
CA ARG A 703 24.01 -47.90 -12.24
C ARG A 703 24.09 -49.23 -12.97
N LEU A 704 23.20 -50.18 -12.66
CA LEU A 704 23.09 -51.44 -13.40
C LEU A 704 22.78 -51.18 -14.87
N GLU A 705 21.79 -50.33 -15.14
CA GLU A 705 21.35 -49.98 -16.50
C GLU A 705 22.44 -49.26 -17.29
N ALA A 706 23.17 -48.33 -16.68
CA ALA A 706 24.29 -47.62 -17.30
C ALA A 706 25.48 -48.55 -17.63
N SER A 707 25.74 -49.55 -16.78
CA SER A 707 26.82 -50.54 -17.00
C SER A 707 26.44 -51.66 -17.99
N HIS A 708 25.19 -51.74 -18.43
CA HIS A 708 24.68 -52.82 -19.27
C HIS A 708 24.82 -52.50 -20.75
N SER A 709 25.51 -53.36 -21.49
CA SER A 709 25.52 -53.33 -22.96
C SER A 709 24.35 -54.17 -23.50
N PRO A 710 23.63 -53.73 -24.56
CA PRO A 710 22.42 -54.40 -25.07
C PRO A 710 22.60 -55.87 -25.50
N SER A 711 23.84 -56.26 -25.81
CA SER A 711 24.23 -57.61 -26.21
C SER A 711 24.77 -58.48 -25.07
N SER A 712 24.89 -57.92 -23.86
CA SER A 712 25.49 -58.58 -22.71
C SER A 712 24.41 -58.99 -21.71
N PRO A 713 24.54 -60.14 -21.05
CA PRO A 713 23.64 -60.50 -19.96
C PRO A 713 23.87 -59.64 -18.70
N TRP A 714 22.84 -59.47 -17.87
CA TRP A 714 22.94 -58.67 -16.65
C TRP A 714 23.80 -59.38 -15.61
N LYS A 715 24.78 -58.68 -15.03
CA LYS A 715 25.65 -59.24 -13.99
C LYS A 715 25.47 -58.45 -12.69
N CYS A 716 25.54 -59.13 -11.55
CA CYS A 716 25.51 -58.46 -10.25
C CYS A 716 26.90 -57.88 -9.94
N PRO A 717 27.06 -56.55 -9.75
CA PRO A 717 28.37 -55.91 -9.52
C PRO A 717 29.10 -56.46 -8.29
N ILE A 718 28.35 -56.77 -7.23
CA ILE A 718 28.89 -57.29 -5.97
C ILE A 718 29.41 -58.72 -6.16
N CYS A 719 28.68 -59.58 -6.88
CA CYS A 719 29.14 -60.93 -7.22
C CYS A 719 30.35 -60.91 -8.16
N THR A 720 30.41 -59.95 -9.09
CA THR A 720 31.58 -59.76 -9.97
C THR A 720 32.81 -59.37 -9.17
N GLN A 721 32.66 -58.48 -8.18
CA GLN A 721 33.75 -58.07 -7.28
C GLN A 721 34.27 -59.22 -6.41
N LEU A 722 33.37 -60.13 -5.99
CA LEU A 722 33.74 -61.35 -5.24
C LEU A 722 34.25 -62.49 -6.14
N GLN A 723 34.36 -62.28 -7.46
CA GLN A 723 34.72 -63.32 -8.43
C GLN A 723 33.86 -64.59 -8.30
N HIS A 724 32.58 -64.43 -7.96
CA HIS A 724 31.71 -65.55 -7.62
C HIS A 724 31.43 -66.45 -8.86
N PRO A 725 31.49 -67.79 -8.76
CA PRO A 725 31.23 -68.71 -9.89
C PRO A 725 29.81 -68.58 -10.46
N ARG A 726 28.86 -68.18 -9.61
CA ARG A 726 27.51 -67.71 -9.98
C ARG A 726 27.41 -66.19 -10.18
N ALA A 727 28.37 -65.53 -10.81
CA ALA A 727 28.08 -64.30 -11.56
C ALA A 727 27.19 -64.64 -12.77
N VAL A 728 26.09 -65.38 -12.52
CA VAL A 728 25.18 -65.91 -13.50
C VAL A 728 24.53 -64.72 -14.15
N GLU A 729 24.64 -64.74 -15.45
CA GLU A 729 23.92 -63.95 -16.40
C GLU A 729 22.43 -63.91 -16.02
N TYR A 730 22.00 -62.79 -15.44
CA TYR A 730 20.61 -62.56 -15.11
C TYR A 730 19.87 -62.11 -16.37
N PRO A 731 18.64 -62.60 -16.59
CA PRO A 731 17.85 -62.23 -17.77
C PRO A 731 17.29 -60.79 -17.69
N SER A 732 17.30 -60.17 -16.51
CA SER A 732 16.85 -58.79 -16.32
C SER A 732 17.43 -58.14 -15.07
N SER A 733 17.51 -56.80 -15.07
CA SER A 733 17.89 -55.98 -13.92
C SER A 733 17.02 -56.26 -12.68
N ALA A 734 15.72 -56.55 -12.86
CA ALA A 734 14.82 -56.93 -11.78
C ALA A 734 15.18 -58.26 -11.10
N LYS A 735 15.80 -59.21 -11.81
CA LYS A 735 16.31 -60.44 -11.20
C LYS A 735 17.64 -60.22 -10.49
N VAL A 736 18.51 -59.35 -11.00
CA VAL A 736 19.72 -58.90 -10.29
C VAL A 736 19.32 -58.25 -8.96
N LEU A 737 18.33 -57.36 -9.00
CA LEU A 737 17.86 -56.66 -7.80
C LEU A 737 17.29 -57.64 -6.76
N ARG A 738 16.44 -58.57 -7.18
CA ARG A 738 15.90 -59.62 -6.28
C ARG A 738 17.01 -60.48 -5.67
N HIS A 739 18.03 -60.82 -6.46
CA HIS A 739 19.18 -61.54 -5.96
C HIS A 739 19.93 -60.76 -4.87
N VAL A 740 20.18 -59.46 -5.08
CA VAL A 740 20.80 -58.58 -4.08
C VAL A 740 19.93 -58.44 -2.83
N GLU A 741 18.61 -58.32 -2.98
CA GLU A 741 17.65 -58.28 -1.87
C GLU A 741 17.64 -59.55 -1.03
N GLN A 742 17.75 -60.72 -1.67
CA GLN A 742 17.63 -62.03 -1.03
C GLN A 742 18.96 -62.62 -0.56
N SER A 743 20.08 -61.94 -0.80
CA SER A 743 21.43 -62.46 -0.49
C SER A 743 21.66 -62.83 0.99
N GLY A 744 20.86 -62.30 1.92
CA GLY A 744 20.89 -62.64 3.34
C GLY A 744 20.04 -63.84 3.80
N GLN A 745 19.18 -64.42 2.95
CA GLN A 745 18.17 -65.43 3.36
C GLN A 745 18.49 -66.91 2.96
N MET A 746 19.77 -67.26 2.80
CA MET A 746 20.33 -68.61 2.56
C MET A 746 20.49 -69.10 1.10
N VAL A 747 21.44 -70.04 0.94
CA VAL A 747 21.83 -70.87 -0.24
C VAL A 747 23.09 -70.43 -1.03
N HIS A 748 23.93 -69.51 -0.52
CA HIS A 748 25.24 -69.23 -1.14
C HIS A 748 26.39 -69.39 -0.13
N LEU A 749 27.46 -70.13 -0.51
CA LEU A 749 28.67 -70.31 0.31
C LEU A 749 29.33 -68.98 0.74
N TRP A 750 29.04 -67.88 0.03
CA TRP A 750 29.63 -66.55 0.22
C TRP A 750 28.59 -65.50 0.65
N GLY A 751 27.39 -65.92 1.08
CA GLY A 751 26.29 -65.01 1.43
C GLY A 751 26.66 -63.98 2.52
N LYS A 752 27.56 -64.35 3.44
CA LYS A 752 28.08 -63.43 4.46
C LYS A 752 28.99 -62.34 3.89
N GLU A 753 29.84 -62.67 2.91
CA GLU A 753 30.75 -61.71 2.27
C GLU A 753 30.02 -60.82 1.27
N HIS A 754 29.03 -61.38 0.56
CA HIS A 754 28.13 -60.61 -0.29
C HIS A 754 27.31 -59.60 0.51
N GLU A 755 26.73 -60.01 1.65
CA GLU A 755 26.03 -59.08 2.55
C GLU A 755 26.98 -58.07 3.21
N LYS A 756 28.24 -58.44 3.48
CA LYS A 756 29.27 -57.51 3.96
C LYS A 756 29.55 -56.41 2.94
N LEU A 757 29.86 -56.75 1.68
CA LEU A 757 30.08 -55.76 0.61
C LEU A 757 28.83 -54.94 0.28
N LYS A 758 27.65 -55.56 0.34
CA LYS A 758 26.37 -54.87 0.19
C LYS A 758 26.15 -53.84 1.30
N THR A 759 26.47 -54.19 2.55
CA THR A 759 26.38 -53.28 3.69
C THR A 759 27.44 -52.18 3.64
N GLU A 760 28.68 -52.51 3.24
CA GLU A 760 29.78 -51.53 3.02
C GLU A 760 29.44 -50.53 1.90
N ALA A 761 28.73 -50.98 0.87
CA ALA A 761 28.20 -50.11 -0.18
C ALA A 761 26.92 -49.34 0.23
N GLY A 762 26.50 -49.42 1.50
CA GLY A 762 25.40 -48.67 2.09
C GLY A 762 24.00 -49.28 1.88
N TYR A 763 23.90 -50.47 1.30
CA TYR A 763 22.62 -51.10 0.95
C TYR A 763 22.07 -51.94 2.12
N SER A 764 21.39 -51.29 3.07
CA SER A 764 20.76 -51.96 4.22
C SER A 764 19.25 -52.24 3.99
N SER A 765 18.54 -52.75 5.01
CA SER A 765 17.09 -52.93 5.00
C SER A 765 16.30 -51.64 4.73
N THR A 766 16.93 -50.46 4.91
CA THR A 766 16.33 -49.15 4.67
C THR A 766 16.62 -48.60 3.28
N TRP A 767 17.31 -49.32 2.39
CA TRP A 767 17.67 -48.84 1.05
C TRP A 767 16.49 -48.59 0.09
N ARG A 768 15.29 -49.05 0.47
CA ARG A 768 14.00 -48.74 -0.19
C ARG A 768 13.46 -47.37 0.21
N HIS A 769 13.97 -46.79 1.28
CA HIS A 769 13.56 -45.49 1.77
C HIS A 769 14.48 -44.40 1.20
N ASN A 770 13.88 -43.27 0.89
CA ASN A 770 14.64 -42.07 0.57
C ASN A 770 15.35 -41.59 1.85
N THR A 771 16.63 -41.25 1.73
CA THR A 771 17.49 -40.74 2.82
C THR A 771 16.95 -39.45 3.44
N ASN A 772 16.07 -38.72 2.74
CA ASN A 772 15.47 -37.47 3.19
C ASN A 772 14.19 -37.63 4.07
N GLY A 773 13.84 -38.85 4.51
CA GLY A 773 12.82 -39.05 5.56
C GLY A 773 11.37 -38.73 5.16
N GLY A 774 10.98 -39.00 3.91
CA GLY A 774 9.65 -38.67 3.38
C GLY A 774 8.47 -39.25 4.17
N VAL A 775 7.53 -38.36 4.54
CA VAL A 775 6.29 -38.69 5.26
C VAL A 775 5.39 -39.62 4.43
N LYS A 776 4.92 -40.73 5.03
CA LYS A 776 4.03 -41.73 4.40
C LYS A 776 2.79 -41.09 3.75
N ALA A 777 2.38 -41.62 2.60
CA ALA A 777 1.14 -41.24 1.92
C ALA A 777 -0.13 -41.39 2.81
N SER A 778 -0.07 -42.21 3.87
CA SER A 778 -1.14 -42.36 4.87
C SER A 778 -1.43 -41.08 5.67
N VAL A 779 -0.41 -40.25 5.94
CA VAL A 779 -0.57 -38.97 6.66
C VAL A 779 -1.35 -37.95 5.82
N ARG A 780 -1.36 -38.10 4.48
CA ARG A 780 -2.16 -37.29 3.56
C ARG A 780 -3.66 -37.60 3.66
N TYR A 781 -4.01 -38.86 3.93
CA TYR A 781 -5.40 -39.29 4.12
C TYR A 781 -5.94 -38.79 5.47
N GLU A 782 -5.10 -38.82 6.51
CA GLU A 782 -5.44 -38.26 7.83
C GLU A 782 -5.63 -36.74 7.84
N ARG A 783 -4.81 -35.98 7.08
CA ARG A 783 -5.01 -34.53 6.91
C ARG A 783 -6.31 -34.18 6.18
N LYS A 784 -6.78 -35.06 5.28
CA LYS A 784 -8.08 -34.89 4.59
C LYS A 784 -9.25 -35.23 5.52
N LYS A 785 -9.06 -36.16 6.46
CA LYS A 785 -10.05 -36.54 7.48
C LYS A 785 -10.23 -35.48 8.59
N ARG A 786 -9.17 -34.73 8.93
CA ARG A 786 -9.24 -33.57 9.86
C ARG A 786 -10.04 -32.38 9.32
N ALA A 787 -10.32 -32.31 8.02
CA ALA A 787 -11.14 -31.25 7.43
C ALA A 787 -12.64 -31.34 7.79
N GLY A 788 -13.06 -32.37 8.54
CA GLY A 788 -14.44 -32.55 9.01
C GLY A 788 -14.76 -31.95 10.40
N GLY A 789 -13.81 -31.32 11.08
CA GLY A 789 -14.03 -30.78 12.43
C GLY A 789 -14.72 -29.42 12.42
N PHE A 790 -16.05 -29.36 12.41
CA PHE A 790 -16.79 -28.12 12.69
C PHE A 790 -16.55 -27.62 14.13
N ALA A 791 -16.51 -28.54 15.10
CA ALA A 791 -16.24 -28.22 16.51
C ALA A 791 -14.81 -27.72 16.77
N GLU A 792 -13.79 -28.31 16.11
CA GLU A 792 -12.42 -27.78 16.20
C GLU A 792 -12.30 -26.39 15.56
N ARG A 793 -13.02 -26.12 14.47
CA ARG A 793 -13.07 -24.79 13.83
C ARG A 793 -13.70 -23.74 14.75
N MET A 794 -14.79 -24.08 15.44
CA MET A 794 -15.42 -23.19 16.43
C MET A 794 -14.53 -22.96 17.65
N ALA A 795 -13.91 -24.01 18.20
CA ALA A 795 -13.00 -23.88 19.34
C ALA A 795 -11.76 -23.02 19.02
N VAL A 796 -11.24 -23.12 17.80
CA VAL A 796 -10.18 -22.22 17.29
C VAL A 796 -10.71 -20.79 17.30
N LEU A 797 -11.83 -20.49 16.63
CA LEU A 797 -12.40 -19.13 16.58
C LEU A 797 -12.76 -18.55 17.96
N GLU A 798 -13.30 -19.35 18.87
CA GLU A 798 -13.58 -19.00 20.26
C GLU A 798 -12.29 -18.66 21.04
N SER A 799 -11.21 -19.41 20.82
CA SER A 799 -9.89 -19.09 21.40
C SER A 799 -9.30 -17.77 20.89
N TYR A 800 -9.80 -17.25 19.76
CA TYR A 800 -9.47 -15.93 19.22
C TYR A 800 -10.47 -14.83 19.63
N GLY A 801 -11.43 -15.12 20.53
CA GLY A 801 -12.42 -14.15 21.01
C GLY A 801 -13.50 -13.80 19.99
N ILE A 802 -13.65 -14.61 18.94
CA ILE A 802 -14.70 -14.44 17.93
C ILE A 802 -15.90 -15.28 18.41
N LEU A 803 -16.70 -14.69 19.31
CA LEU A 803 -17.97 -15.26 19.73
C LEU A 803 -19.04 -14.90 18.69
N TYR A 804 -19.58 -15.91 18.02
CA TYR A 804 -20.86 -15.77 17.36
C TYR A 804 -21.93 -16.10 18.41
N SER A 805 -22.69 -15.09 18.86
CA SER A 805 -23.81 -15.35 19.75
C SER A 805 -24.91 -16.06 18.95
N GLU A 806 -25.08 -17.35 19.19
CA GLU A 806 -26.40 -17.97 19.14
C GLU A 806 -27.08 -17.53 20.44
N ASP A 807 -28.03 -16.60 20.36
CA ASP A 807 -28.95 -16.19 21.43
C ASP A 807 -28.34 -15.83 22.80
N ALA A 808 -27.62 -14.71 22.85
CA ALA A 808 -27.54 -13.94 24.08
C ALA A 808 -28.06 -12.53 23.80
N GLU A 809 -29.26 -12.24 24.29
CA GLU A 809 -29.68 -10.88 24.58
C GLU A 809 -28.56 -10.22 25.40
N LEU A 810 -27.74 -9.40 24.76
CA LEU A 810 -26.86 -8.48 25.46
C LEU A 810 -27.77 -7.60 26.30
N ALA A 811 -27.69 -7.77 27.62
CA ALA A 811 -28.38 -6.91 28.56
C ALA A 811 -28.05 -5.45 28.21
N VAL A 812 -29.03 -4.78 27.60
CA VAL A 812 -28.97 -3.36 27.31
C VAL A 812 -28.79 -2.68 28.66
N SER A 813 -27.66 -1.99 28.86
CA SER A 813 -27.52 -1.08 29.98
C SER A 813 -28.68 -0.09 29.91
N GLN A 814 -29.60 -0.16 30.88
CA GLN A 814 -30.70 0.79 30.97
C GLN A 814 -30.14 2.21 30.93
N PRO A 815 -30.75 3.13 30.16
CA PRO A 815 -30.34 4.52 30.19
C PRO A 815 -30.53 5.04 31.62
N THR A 816 -29.45 5.49 32.24
CA THR A 816 -29.54 6.29 33.48
C THR A 816 -30.48 7.46 33.22
N PRO A 817 -31.56 7.63 34.01
CA PRO A 817 -32.41 8.80 33.89
C PRO A 817 -31.63 9.99 34.46
N TYR A 818 -31.01 10.80 33.59
CA TYR A 818 -30.59 12.13 33.99
C TYR A 818 -31.83 13.04 34.03
N GLU A 819 -32.64 12.85 35.08
CA GLU A 819 -33.36 13.95 35.69
C GLU A 819 -32.31 14.82 36.39
N HIS A 820 -32.13 16.04 35.89
CA HIS A 820 -31.65 17.26 36.55
C HIS A 820 -30.96 18.16 35.53
N VAL A 821 -31.78 18.85 34.74
CA VAL A 821 -31.42 20.14 34.14
C VAL A 821 -31.99 21.22 35.06
N LEU A 822 -31.11 21.89 35.80
CA LEU A 822 -31.29 23.22 36.41
C LEU A 822 -29.89 23.84 36.37
N SER A 823 -29.61 25.08 35.99
CA SER A 823 -30.33 26.31 35.64
C SER A 823 -29.20 27.24 35.15
N GLY A 824 -29.30 28.12 34.16
CA GLY A 824 -30.30 29.16 33.94
C GLY A 824 -29.54 30.46 33.63
N GLY A 825 -29.59 30.91 32.38
CA GLY A 825 -29.41 32.33 32.02
C GLY A 825 -30.80 32.93 31.79
N PRO A 826 -31.02 34.23 32.07
CA PRO A 826 -32.36 34.80 32.18
C PRO A 826 -33.10 34.84 30.84
N ALA A 827 -34.41 34.63 30.91
CA ALA A 827 -35.32 34.45 29.79
C ALA A 827 -35.56 35.75 29.00
N GLN A 828 -35.53 35.64 27.66
CA GLN A 828 -36.30 36.54 26.80
C GLN A 828 -37.72 35.98 26.68
N LEU A 829 -38.71 36.74 27.19
CA LEU A 829 -40.12 36.48 26.93
C LEU A 829 -40.38 36.60 25.43
N ILE A 830 -40.86 35.51 24.82
CA ILE A 830 -41.68 35.58 23.62
C ILE A 830 -43.02 34.94 23.99
N ASP A 831 -44.05 35.77 23.91
CA ASP A 831 -45.44 35.48 24.26
C ASP A 831 -46.01 34.41 23.31
N SER A 832 -46.48 33.30 23.87
CA SER A 832 -47.12 32.21 23.14
C SER A 832 -48.62 32.25 23.41
N MET A 833 -49.37 32.89 22.53
CA MET A 833 -50.80 32.66 22.40
C MET A 833 -51.10 32.05 21.03
N GLU A 834 -51.79 30.90 21.08
CA GLU A 834 -52.62 30.29 20.05
C GLU A 834 -51.95 29.62 18.85
N VAL A 835 -51.71 28.30 18.98
CA VAL A 835 -51.91 27.35 17.87
C VAL A 835 -52.57 26.08 18.42
N GLU A 836 -53.89 25.96 18.25
CA GLU A 836 -54.62 24.70 18.39
C GLU A 836 -54.30 23.78 17.20
N GLY A 837 -54.13 22.48 17.44
CA GLY A 837 -54.13 21.45 16.38
C GLY A 837 -52.91 20.53 16.26
N VAL A 838 -52.28 20.11 17.37
CA VAL A 838 -51.26 19.05 17.33
C VAL A 838 -51.61 17.92 18.29
N THR A 839 -51.96 16.77 17.74
CA THR A 839 -52.12 15.51 18.49
C THR A 839 -50.73 15.00 18.92
N PRO A 840 -50.51 14.66 20.20
CA PRO A 840 -49.23 14.11 20.67
C PRO A 840 -48.94 12.72 20.10
N ILE A 841 -47.65 12.45 19.83
CA ILE A 841 -47.12 11.29 19.10
C ILE A 841 -47.27 9.92 19.83
N PHE A 842 -47.84 9.90 21.04
CA PHE A 842 -47.87 8.71 21.90
C PHE A 842 -49.12 7.82 21.74
N GLU A 843 -50.04 8.14 20.83
CA GLU A 843 -51.32 7.40 20.67
C GLU A 843 -51.50 6.68 19.32
N VAL A 844 -50.43 6.27 18.64
CA VAL A 844 -50.54 5.34 17.49
C VAL A 844 -50.09 3.94 17.91
N PRO A 845 -51.00 2.93 17.96
CA PRO A 845 -50.62 1.58 18.31
C PRO A 845 -49.82 0.94 17.16
N MET A 846 -48.52 0.73 17.39
CA MET A 846 -47.67 -0.09 16.53
C MET A 846 -47.86 -1.57 16.87
N ASN A 847 -48.72 -2.25 16.13
CA ASN A 847 -48.64 -3.69 15.93
C ASN A 847 -49.11 -4.00 14.51
N ILE A 848 -48.15 -4.10 13.59
CA ILE A 848 -48.35 -4.74 12.29
C ILE A 848 -47.47 -5.99 12.32
N ASP A 849 -48.14 -7.12 12.41
CA ASP A 849 -47.58 -8.45 12.27
C ASP A 849 -47.04 -8.64 10.84
N MET A 850 -45.78 -9.02 10.69
CA MET A 850 -45.03 -9.00 9.43
C MET A 850 -44.98 -10.37 8.74
N ASP A 851 -45.67 -11.39 9.26
CA ASP A 851 -45.64 -12.75 8.70
C ASP A 851 -46.43 -12.92 7.38
N THR A 852 -47.18 -11.90 6.93
CA THR A 852 -47.95 -11.95 5.67
C THR A 852 -47.29 -11.27 4.46
N ALA A 853 -46.06 -10.77 4.59
CA ALA A 853 -45.37 -10.05 3.50
C ALA A 853 -44.99 -10.92 2.29
N ASP A 854 -44.94 -12.25 2.46
CA ASP A 854 -44.55 -13.21 1.41
C ASP A 854 -45.68 -13.54 0.43
N ASP A 855 -46.94 -13.40 0.84
CA ASP A 855 -48.10 -13.60 -0.05
C ASP A 855 -48.41 -12.35 -0.90
N PHE A 856 -48.05 -11.16 -0.41
CA PHE A 856 -48.18 -9.89 -1.13
C PHE A 856 -47.35 -9.87 -2.42
N LEU A 857 -46.12 -10.42 -2.40
CA LEU A 857 -45.24 -10.44 -3.57
C LEU A 857 -45.65 -11.48 -4.62
N LYS A 858 -46.37 -12.55 -4.22
CA LYS A 858 -46.86 -13.59 -5.15
C LYS A 858 -48.09 -13.15 -5.94
N GLY A 859 -48.89 -12.21 -5.43
CA GLY A 859 -50.09 -11.70 -6.12
C GLY A 859 -49.79 -10.72 -7.25
N CYS A 860 -48.66 -10.01 -7.23
CA CYS A 860 -48.34 -8.95 -8.19
C CYS A 860 -47.69 -9.44 -9.52
N LEU A 861 -47.56 -10.75 -9.73
CA LEU A 861 -46.77 -11.33 -10.83
C LEU A 861 -47.58 -12.15 -11.86
N ARG A 862 -48.87 -11.86 -12.05
CA ARG A 862 -49.64 -12.46 -13.17
C ARG A 862 -50.14 -11.43 -14.16
N ASP A 863 -49.82 -11.71 -15.43
CA ASP A 863 -50.15 -10.92 -16.61
C ASP A 863 -51.67 -10.92 -16.89
N ASP A 864 -52.32 -9.76 -16.75
CA ASP A 864 -53.55 -9.44 -17.49
C ASP A 864 -53.73 -7.90 -17.58
N PRO A 865 -54.13 -7.31 -18.73
CA PRO A 865 -54.19 -5.87 -18.90
C PRO A 865 -55.61 -5.36 -18.67
N SER A 866 -55.96 -5.05 -17.43
CA SER A 866 -57.07 -4.14 -17.09
C SER A 866 -56.82 -3.46 -15.73
N PRO A 867 -57.34 -2.23 -15.51
CA PRO A 867 -56.93 -1.40 -14.37
C PRO A 867 -57.45 -1.99 -13.05
N PRO A 868 -56.66 -1.98 -11.96
CA PRO A 868 -57.05 -2.66 -10.74
C PRO A 868 -58.12 -1.86 -10.00
N ASN A 869 -59.29 -2.47 -9.78
CA ASN A 869 -60.14 -2.11 -8.65
C ASN A 869 -59.38 -2.50 -7.37
N LEU A 870 -59.08 -1.51 -6.53
CA LEU A 870 -58.42 -1.74 -5.25
C LEU A 870 -59.35 -2.58 -4.34
N PRO A 871 -58.83 -3.60 -3.63
CA PRO A 871 -59.65 -4.40 -2.73
C PRO A 871 -60.14 -3.55 -1.55
N SER A 872 -61.41 -3.75 -1.16
CA SER A 872 -62.09 -2.97 -0.11
C SER A 872 -61.37 -2.99 1.24
N SER A 873 -60.58 -4.03 1.52
CA SER A 873 -59.73 -4.12 2.71
C SER A 873 -58.57 -3.13 2.71
N LEU A 874 -58.05 -2.75 1.54
CA LEU A 874 -57.00 -1.73 1.40
C LEU A 874 -57.56 -0.31 1.55
N LEU A 875 -58.78 -0.06 1.05
CA LEU A 875 -59.49 1.21 1.24
C LEU A 875 -59.83 1.43 2.73
N GLN A 876 -60.23 0.38 3.44
CA GLN A 876 -60.47 0.40 4.89
C GLN A 876 -59.20 0.63 5.71
N ALA A 877 -58.06 0.03 5.33
CA ALA A 877 -56.77 0.25 5.99
C ALA A 877 -56.19 1.66 5.75
N MET A 878 -56.64 2.34 4.69
CA MET A 878 -56.26 3.72 4.36
C MET A 878 -57.26 4.77 4.88
N GLY A 879 -58.29 4.38 5.62
CA GLY A 879 -59.29 5.28 6.19
C GLY A 879 -60.20 5.97 5.15
N LEU A 880 -60.38 5.35 3.97
CA LEU A 880 -61.25 5.87 2.91
C LEU A 880 -62.50 4.98 2.80
N GLU A 881 -63.69 5.56 2.93
CA GLU A 881 -64.94 4.82 2.70
C GLU A 881 -65.13 4.54 1.19
N PRO A 882 -65.58 3.32 0.81
CA PRO A 882 -65.81 2.96 -0.57
C PRO A 882 -67.08 3.65 -1.12
N VAL A 883 -67.02 4.14 -2.37
CA VAL A 883 -68.20 4.50 -3.18
C VAL A 883 -68.62 3.29 -4.01
#